data_AF-A0A817INE1-F1
#
_entry.id   AF-A0A817INE1-F1
#
_cell.length_a   1.000
_cell.length_b   1.000
_cell.length_c   1.000
_cell.angle_alpha   90.00
_cell.angle_beta   90.00
_cell.angle_gamma   90.00
#
_symmetry.space_group_name_H-M   'P 1'
#
loop_
_entity.id
_entity.type
_entity.pdbx_description
1 polymer ?
#
loop_
_entity_poly.entity_id
_entity_poly.type
_entity_poly.pdbx_seq_one_letter_code
_entity_poly.pdbx_strand_id
1 'polypeptide(L)'
;MDAVNTPNEIVHEEQQIELKINDSTENESTNHTPNLDKIETIPSDVSANPDQIEIARLSSIITTQTNDISDLNARISACQQHYETLISRQREEYSREKQSTVMRYAQAEKSKLDSDKRCEILATKNQELLKEKDNLQIKLSEFKLMNTKLQQAYENKLSELTTTKKESEKIKELNQSIDATLKSTLNHLKGESLQLKEHRELNERLKKELNEQHELNEQLNLQCKQLTEAAQAIPTDDERTQAFDALLNEHNALKIKLTNIQDENKLFREKLKSSDEDRLALENVIENFRQNTLREKETTKKLYDDLLAARQEDSVEISRLKQIEQLYNQTLADNADLRQLLEKEHQLLELTQKLTEKNSILQSDYEQLQILYKQTSSDFENLKKINEEQKDQILKLENIEKSLKGQLKELDEKYQTLNKSYEQSVKQYDDSLIEIQTLKKKHQANTKDLIKQLQQLQKPKPTNNSNEQSSVLLTSQTKPITNKENSNDNISSRESPTGSYSSLNEITPSSLSTPDHISPHPPFYHHQQQQQQHPQQQVLPDEDQKVVVNIVDIDRQRLIDKLLKQQKLLVRRNEKIEFLNDHIQLLTQDLQNKRKIIQTYAMNEDSFMYTSNESDLIKQQLAHKTRNSSLMATLYNRATTTVNQTTNKLFDQTSPMTLETALDIMGKLQSVLEDTLLKNITLKENVDTLSKEIERLSKRTIN
;
A
#
# COMPACT_ATOMS: atom_id res chain seq x y z
N MET A 1 28.06 28.25 -19.30
CA MET A 1 27.61 29.01 -18.11
C MET A 1 28.16 30.39 -18.36
N ASP A 2 27.30 31.27 -18.83
CA ASP A 2 27.68 32.52 -19.47
C ASP A 2 26.84 33.64 -18.88
N ALA A 3 27.44 34.82 -18.73
CA ALA A 3 26.83 36.03 -18.18
C ALA A 3 26.40 35.90 -16.68
N VAL A 4 26.06 36.98 -15.96
CA VAL A 4 25.87 38.38 -16.35
C VAL A 4 26.74 39.32 -15.49
N ASN A 5 27.14 40.45 -16.08
CA ASN A 5 27.89 41.53 -15.43
C ASN A 5 26.93 42.57 -14.80
N THR A 6 27.10 42.91 -13.51
CA THR A 6 26.35 44.01 -12.85
C THR A 6 27.20 44.77 -11.83
N PRO A 7 27.66 45.97 -12.17
CA PRO A 7 28.17 46.98 -11.23
C PRO A 7 27.26 48.22 -11.25
N ASN A 8 26.22 48.28 -10.42
CA ASN A 8 25.27 49.42 -10.46
C ASN A 8 24.58 49.81 -9.15
N GLU A 9 24.77 49.10 -8.03
CA GLU A 9 24.09 49.46 -6.75
C GLU A 9 24.78 50.61 -5.99
N ILE A 10 26.10 50.77 -6.13
CA ILE A 10 26.89 51.75 -5.35
C ILE A 10 26.50 53.21 -5.63
N VAL A 11 26.06 53.53 -6.85
CA VAL A 11 25.76 54.91 -7.28
C VAL A 11 24.47 55.47 -6.65
N HIS A 12 23.55 54.61 -6.21
CA HIS A 12 22.30 55.06 -5.59
C HIS A 12 22.41 55.35 -4.08
N GLU A 13 23.46 54.85 -3.41
CA GLU A 13 23.63 55.06 -1.96
C GLU A 13 24.25 56.43 -1.65
N GLU A 14 25.19 56.91 -2.48
CA GLU A 14 25.74 58.28 -2.38
C GLU A 14 24.65 59.36 -2.53
N GLN A 15 23.72 59.20 -3.47
CA GLN A 15 22.65 60.17 -3.71
C GLN A 15 21.62 60.28 -2.57
N GLN A 16 21.50 59.27 -1.70
CA GLN A 16 20.63 59.36 -0.51
C GLN A 16 21.31 60.04 0.68
N ILE A 17 22.63 60.24 0.64
CA ILE A 17 23.39 60.87 1.72
C ILE A 17 23.41 62.39 1.55
N GLU A 18 23.63 62.91 0.33
CA GLU A 18 23.60 64.37 0.08
C GLU A 18 22.25 65.00 0.43
N LEU A 19 21.13 64.36 0.08
CA LEU A 19 19.79 64.88 0.36
C LEU A 19 19.46 65.04 1.86
N LYS A 20 20.11 64.27 2.74
CA LYS A 20 19.86 64.36 4.20
C LYS A 20 20.68 65.44 4.91
N ILE A 21 21.64 66.07 4.23
CA ILE A 21 22.48 67.12 4.83
C ILE A 21 21.79 68.49 4.78
N ASN A 22 20.89 68.74 3.82
CA ASN A 22 20.19 70.02 3.69
C ASN A 22 19.06 70.20 4.75
N ASP A 23 18.28 69.16 5.04
CA ASP A 23 17.11 69.23 5.94
C ASP A 23 17.45 69.48 7.43
N SER A 24 18.75 69.55 7.80
CA SER A 24 19.21 69.72 9.19
C SER A 24 19.69 71.14 9.52
N THR A 25 19.47 72.12 8.64
CA THR A 25 19.97 73.51 8.82
C THR A 25 18.89 74.57 9.00
N GLU A 26 17.60 74.23 8.80
CA GLU A 26 16.46 75.13 9.05
C GLU A 26 15.59 74.65 10.22
N ASN A 27 16.03 74.86 11.47
CA ASN A 27 15.16 75.16 12.63
C ASN A 27 15.95 75.29 13.96
N GLU A 28 16.57 76.45 14.23
CA GLU A 28 16.74 76.94 15.63
C GLU A 28 16.97 78.47 15.73
N SER A 29 16.34 79.25 14.85
CA SER A 29 16.42 80.73 14.84
C SER A 29 15.52 81.38 15.91
N THR A 30 15.65 80.98 17.18
CA THR A 30 14.83 81.49 18.29
C THR A 30 15.54 82.52 19.16
N ASN A 31 15.43 83.79 18.76
CA ASN A 31 15.43 85.00 19.62
C ASN A 31 16.32 85.00 20.89
N HIS A 32 17.55 85.50 20.75
CA HIS A 32 18.23 86.20 21.84
C HIS A 32 18.50 87.66 21.47
N THR A 33 17.43 88.47 21.55
CA THR A 33 17.53 89.92 21.68
C THR A 33 18.25 90.27 22.99
N PRO A 34 19.32 91.09 22.97
CA PRO A 34 19.98 91.52 24.20
C PRO A 34 19.04 92.44 24.99
N ASN A 35 18.45 91.92 26.07
CA ASN A 35 17.44 92.65 26.85
C ASN A 35 18.09 93.71 27.74
N LEU A 36 18.35 94.88 27.16
CA LEU A 36 18.90 96.08 27.78
C LEU A 36 17.88 96.82 28.68
N ASP A 37 17.15 96.10 29.53
CA ASP A 37 16.24 96.72 30.51
C ASP A 37 16.10 95.88 31.80
N LYS A 38 16.92 96.22 32.81
CA LYS A 38 16.68 95.87 34.22
C LYS A 38 17.48 96.78 35.17
N ILE A 39 17.07 98.04 35.27
CA ILE A 39 17.56 98.98 36.29
C ILE A 39 16.83 98.65 37.61
N GLU A 40 17.29 97.62 38.32
CA GLU A 40 16.78 97.27 39.65
C GLU A 40 17.42 98.15 40.74
N THR A 41 16.73 99.27 41.01
CA THR A 41 16.70 100.06 42.26
C THR A 41 17.94 100.02 43.16
N ILE A 42 18.71 101.13 43.15
CA ILE A 42 19.71 101.45 44.18
C ILE A 42 18.99 101.87 45.49
N PRO A 43 19.21 101.20 46.63
CA PRO A 43 19.13 101.84 47.94
C PRO A 43 20.46 102.56 48.23
N SER A 44 20.39 103.76 48.81
CA SER A 44 21.59 104.50 49.22
C SER A 44 22.28 103.83 50.41
N ASP A 45 23.60 103.61 50.34
CA ASP A 45 24.56 104.42 51.10
C ASP A 45 26.04 104.09 50.84
N VAL A 46 26.91 105.02 51.29
CA VAL A 46 28.39 104.94 51.34
C VAL A 46 29.14 105.06 50.00
N SER A 47 30.29 105.72 50.05
CA SER A 47 31.19 106.00 48.93
C SER A 47 31.90 104.76 48.39
N ALA A 48 31.74 104.47 47.10
CA ALA A 48 32.59 103.56 46.32
C ALA A 48 33.55 104.34 45.41
N ASN A 49 34.78 103.84 45.27
CA ASN A 49 35.82 104.49 44.45
C ASN A 49 35.63 104.10 42.96
N PRO A 50 35.70 105.03 41.97
CA PRO A 50 35.40 104.72 40.57
C PRO A 50 36.19 103.53 40.00
N ASP A 51 37.45 103.36 40.40
CA ASP A 51 38.29 102.22 39.99
C ASP A 51 37.65 100.86 40.30
N GLN A 52 36.88 100.74 41.40
CA GLN A 52 36.22 99.49 41.78
C GLN A 52 35.07 99.13 40.83
N ILE A 53 34.41 100.14 40.24
CA ILE A 53 33.33 99.93 39.26
C ILE A 53 33.94 99.51 37.91
N GLU A 54 35.05 100.14 37.51
CA GLU A 54 35.81 99.76 36.30
C GLU A 54 36.37 98.34 36.41
N ILE A 55 36.96 97.99 37.56
CA ILE A 55 37.46 96.64 37.86
C ILE A 55 36.33 95.61 37.83
N ALA A 56 35.19 95.87 38.49
CA ALA A 56 34.05 94.95 38.47
C ALA A 56 33.52 94.71 37.05
N ARG A 57 33.50 95.76 36.21
CA ARG A 57 33.08 95.68 34.80
C ARG A 57 34.05 94.87 33.96
N LEU A 58 35.37 95.08 34.12
CA LEU A 58 36.40 94.30 33.45
C LEU A 58 36.42 92.84 33.91
N SER A 59 36.27 92.57 35.22
CA SER A 59 36.13 91.20 35.75
C SER A 59 34.89 90.50 35.19
N SER A 60 33.77 91.20 35.04
CA SER A 60 32.57 90.66 34.39
C SER A 60 32.85 90.25 32.93
N ILE A 61 33.47 91.14 32.14
CA ILE A 61 33.83 90.88 30.74
C ILE A 61 34.81 89.70 30.60
N ILE A 62 35.83 89.64 31.46
CA ILE A 62 36.78 88.50 31.49
C ILE A 62 36.06 87.20 31.87
N THR A 63 35.05 87.26 32.75
CA THR A 63 34.26 86.08 33.14
C THR A 63 33.38 85.58 32.00
N THR A 64 32.68 86.46 31.27
CA THR A 64 31.95 86.04 30.05
C THR A 64 32.90 85.49 29.00
N GLN A 65 34.00 86.18 28.68
CA GLN A 65 34.97 85.68 27.70
C GLN A 65 35.59 84.33 28.10
N THR A 66 35.82 84.09 29.39
CA THR A 66 36.30 82.80 29.90
C THR A 66 35.23 81.70 29.74
N ASN A 67 33.96 82.03 30.01
CA ASN A 67 32.84 81.11 29.79
C ASN A 67 32.64 80.81 28.30
N ASP A 68 32.69 81.82 27.43
CA ASP A 68 32.56 81.68 25.97
C ASP A 68 33.68 80.79 25.39
N ILE A 69 34.92 80.98 25.87
CA ILE A 69 36.07 80.13 25.50
C ILE A 69 35.90 78.70 26.05
N SER A 70 35.35 78.53 27.25
CA SER A 70 35.04 77.21 27.81
C SER A 70 33.98 76.49 26.99
N ASP A 71 32.91 77.17 26.59
CA ASP A 71 31.81 76.63 25.80
C ASP A 71 32.26 76.31 24.35
N LEU A 72 33.09 77.16 23.75
CA LEU A 72 33.72 76.90 22.45
C LEU A 72 34.62 75.66 22.51
N ASN A 73 35.45 75.51 23.54
CA ASN A 73 36.27 74.32 23.74
C ASN A 73 35.43 73.06 23.94
N ALA A 74 34.34 73.13 24.73
CA ALA A 74 33.41 72.02 24.90
C ALA A 74 32.78 71.57 23.58
N ARG A 75 32.35 72.53 22.74
CA ARG A 75 31.82 72.27 21.38
C ARG A 75 32.89 71.64 20.46
N ILE A 76 34.14 72.11 20.53
CA ILE A 76 35.27 71.54 19.76
C ILE A 76 35.54 70.10 20.19
N SER A 77 35.61 69.81 21.50
CA SER A 77 35.82 68.45 22.00
C SER A 77 34.65 67.51 21.68
N ALA A 78 33.40 67.98 21.76
CA ALA A 78 32.23 67.20 21.34
C ALA A 78 32.27 66.88 19.83
N CYS A 79 32.65 67.85 19.00
CA CYS A 79 32.83 67.65 17.56
C CYS A 79 33.96 66.64 17.25
N GLN A 80 35.10 66.73 17.95
CA GLN A 80 36.20 65.77 17.84
C GLN A 80 35.76 64.35 18.23
N GLN A 81 35.07 64.18 19.36
CA GLN A 81 34.52 62.89 19.80
C GLN A 81 33.51 62.32 18.79
N HIS A 82 32.68 63.18 18.18
CA HIS A 82 31.74 62.77 17.14
C HIS A 82 32.46 62.22 15.90
N TYR A 83 33.48 62.93 15.38
CA TYR A 83 34.29 62.44 14.26
C TYR A 83 35.07 61.16 14.60
N GLU A 84 35.65 61.06 15.79
CA GLU A 84 36.37 59.86 16.24
C GLU A 84 35.43 58.65 16.39
N THR A 85 34.18 58.89 16.83
CA THR A 85 33.11 57.88 16.89
C THR A 85 32.70 57.41 15.49
N LEU A 86 32.50 58.34 14.53
CA LEU A 86 32.17 58.00 13.13
C LEU A 86 33.27 57.16 12.46
N ILE A 87 34.54 57.56 12.63
CA ILE A 87 35.69 56.83 12.08
C ILE A 87 35.82 55.44 12.73
N SER A 88 35.58 55.34 14.03
CA SER A 88 35.58 54.05 14.74
C SER A 88 34.45 53.15 14.24
N ARG A 89 33.25 53.69 14.06
CA ARG A 89 32.09 52.98 13.52
C ARG A 89 32.33 52.44 12.11
N GLN A 90 32.85 53.25 11.19
CA GLN A 90 33.19 52.80 9.84
C GLN A 90 34.24 51.68 9.86
N ARG A 91 35.25 51.76 10.74
CA ARG A 91 36.25 50.69 10.91
C ARG A 91 35.63 49.39 11.43
N GLU A 92 34.66 49.46 12.35
CA GLU A 92 33.90 48.28 12.79
C GLU A 92 33.01 47.71 11.69
N GLU A 93 32.37 48.55 10.88
CA GLU A 93 31.48 48.13 9.79
C GLU A 93 32.28 47.43 8.68
N TYR A 94 33.41 48.00 8.23
CA TYR A 94 34.36 47.30 7.34
C TYR A 94 34.94 46.02 7.96
N SER A 95 35.21 46.00 9.27
CA SER A 95 35.70 44.79 9.96
C SER A 95 34.63 43.69 9.98
N ARG A 96 33.37 44.04 10.28
CA ARG A 96 32.22 43.13 10.24
C ARG A 96 31.96 42.62 8.82
N GLU A 97 32.03 43.48 7.80
CA GLU A 97 31.84 43.07 6.41
C GLU A 97 32.96 42.13 5.93
N LYS A 98 34.22 42.42 6.26
CA LYS A 98 35.36 41.53 5.97
C LYS A 98 35.16 40.16 6.61
N GLN A 99 34.76 40.11 7.89
CA GLN A 99 34.50 38.86 8.61
C GLN A 99 33.31 38.10 8.02
N SER A 100 32.20 38.79 7.72
CA SER A 100 31.02 38.24 7.02
C SER A 100 31.40 37.64 5.66
N THR A 101 32.26 38.32 4.89
CA THR A 101 32.70 37.86 3.57
C THR A 101 33.60 36.62 3.68
N VAL A 102 34.55 36.58 4.62
CA VAL A 102 35.34 35.37 4.90
C VAL A 102 34.45 34.21 5.34
N MET A 103 33.43 34.47 6.19
CA MET A 103 32.47 33.45 6.62
C MET A 103 31.63 32.91 5.45
N ARG A 104 31.15 33.78 4.56
CA ARG A 104 30.44 33.40 3.32
C ARG A 104 31.32 32.53 2.41
N TYR A 105 32.60 32.88 2.23
CA TYR A 105 33.54 32.05 1.46
C TYR A 105 33.77 30.68 2.10
N ALA A 106 34.04 30.61 3.41
CA ALA A 106 34.25 29.35 4.12
C ALA A 106 33.00 28.45 4.11
N GLN A 107 31.80 29.04 4.17
CA GLN A 107 30.54 28.31 4.07
C GLN A 107 30.28 27.79 2.65
N ALA A 108 30.60 28.58 1.61
CA ALA A 108 30.51 28.15 0.22
C ALA A 108 31.52 27.04 -0.11
N GLU A 109 32.77 27.18 0.35
CA GLU A 109 33.81 26.16 0.19
C GLU A 109 33.42 24.86 0.90
N LYS A 110 32.94 24.92 2.15
CA LYS A 110 32.40 23.74 2.84
C LYS A 110 31.25 23.10 2.06
N SER A 111 30.28 23.90 1.59
CA SER A 111 29.14 23.37 0.83
C SER A 111 29.55 22.71 -0.47
N LYS A 112 30.60 23.22 -1.14
CA LYS A 112 31.22 22.55 -2.29
C LYS A 112 31.87 21.24 -1.88
N LEU A 113 32.72 21.24 -0.85
CA LEU A 113 33.47 20.07 -0.40
C LEU A 113 32.55 18.93 0.06
N ASP A 114 31.44 19.26 0.73
CA ASP A 114 30.41 18.28 1.11
C ASP A 114 29.56 17.81 -0.08
N SER A 115 29.42 18.62 -1.14
CA SER A 115 28.84 18.18 -2.43
C SER A 115 29.80 17.26 -3.20
N ASP A 116 31.09 17.58 -3.25
CA ASP A 116 32.11 16.78 -3.95
C ASP A 116 32.22 15.37 -3.33
N LYS A 117 32.24 15.26 -2.00
CA LYS A 117 32.12 13.97 -1.28
C LYS A 117 30.85 13.20 -1.65
N ARG A 118 29.71 13.89 -1.76
CA ARG A 118 28.43 13.26 -2.12
C ARG A 118 28.47 12.73 -3.55
N CYS A 119 29.10 13.46 -4.48
CA CYS A 119 29.36 12.98 -5.84
C CYS A 119 30.29 11.76 -5.86
N GLU A 120 31.35 11.74 -5.04
CA GLU A 120 32.26 10.59 -4.91
C GLU A 120 31.54 9.33 -4.39
N ILE A 121 30.72 9.46 -3.33
CA ILE A 121 29.90 8.36 -2.78
C ILE A 121 28.86 7.86 -3.80
N LEU A 122 28.30 8.75 -4.62
CA LEU A 122 27.39 8.35 -5.72
C LEU A 122 28.16 7.71 -6.89
N ALA A 123 29.40 8.11 -7.17
CA ALA A 123 30.23 7.51 -8.21
C ALA A 123 30.67 6.09 -7.86
N THR A 124 31.12 5.85 -6.62
CA THR A 124 31.49 4.51 -6.14
C THR A 124 30.28 3.58 -6.14
N LYS A 125 29.13 4.03 -5.61
CA LYS A 125 27.88 3.25 -5.62
C LYS A 125 27.38 2.93 -7.04
N ASN A 126 27.52 3.86 -8.00
CA ASN A 126 27.23 3.56 -9.40
C ASN A 126 28.20 2.51 -9.99
N GLN A 127 29.47 2.53 -9.60
CA GLN A 127 30.44 1.51 -10.04
C GLN A 127 30.15 0.13 -9.44
N GLU A 128 29.60 0.05 -8.22
CA GLU A 128 29.12 -1.18 -7.60
C GLU A 128 27.88 -1.72 -8.32
N LEU A 129 26.88 -0.88 -8.59
CA LEU A 129 25.66 -1.25 -9.33
C LEU A 129 25.97 -1.71 -10.77
N LEU A 130 27.00 -1.15 -11.43
CA LEU A 130 27.47 -1.63 -12.73
C LEU A 130 28.08 -3.05 -12.64
N LYS A 131 28.91 -3.33 -11.62
CA LYS A 131 29.45 -4.67 -11.38
C LYS A 131 28.33 -5.67 -11.07
N GLU A 132 27.33 -5.27 -10.29
CA GLU A 132 26.15 -6.11 -9.99
C GLU A 132 25.32 -6.41 -11.25
N LYS A 133 25.02 -5.38 -12.07
CA LYS A 133 24.38 -5.54 -13.38
C LYS A 133 25.11 -6.56 -14.24
N ASP A 134 26.44 -6.44 -14.36
CA ASP A 134 27.22 -7.31 -15.24
C ASP A 134 27.27 -8.75 -14.69
N ASN A 135 27.35 -8.93 -13.36
CA ASN A 135 27.19 -10.24 -12.70
C ASN A 135 25.80 -10.86 -12.93
N LEU A 136 24.73 -10.07 -12.88
CA LEU A 136 23.37 -10.51 -13.20
C LEU A 136 23.22 -10.86 -14.68
N GLN A 137 23.89 -10.15 -15.57
CA GLN A 137 23.88 -10.42 -17.01
C GLN A 137 24.67 -11.70 -17.36
N ILE A 138 25.74 -12.03 -16.62
CA ILE A 138 26.41 -13.33 -16.69
C ILE A 138 25.46 -14.44 -16.25
N LYS A 139 24.85 -14.34 -15.06
CA LYS A 139 23.86 -15.32 -14.56
C LYS A 139 22.69 -15.52 -15.54
N LEU A 140 22.20 -14.46 -16.16
CA LEU A 140 21.16 -14.52 -17.19
C LEU A 140 21.61 -15.30 -18.44
N SER A 141 22.89 -15.22 -18.81
CA SER A 141 23.45 -16.03 -19.91
C SER A 141 23.58 -17.51 -19.54
N GLU A 142 23.96 -17.81 -18.30
CA GLU A 142 24.05 -19.17 -17.75
C GLU A 142 22.67 -19.84 -17.69
N PHE A 143 21.65 -19.14 -17.17
CA PHE A 143 20.27 -19.63 -17.17
C PHE A 143 19.71 -19.85 -18.58
N LYS A 144 20.03 -18.97 -19.54
CA LYS A 144 19.66 -19.19 -20.96
C LYS A 144 20.30 -20.46 -21.52
N LEU A 145 21.60 -20.67 -21.29
CA LEU A 145 22.31 -21.87 -21.72
C LEU A 145 21.76 -23.14 -21.05
N MET A 146 21.42 -23.08 -19.76
CA MET A 146 20.78 -24.18 -19.03
C MET A 146 19.40 -24.51 -19.60
N ASN A 147 18.59 -23.48 -19.91
CA ASN A 147 17.26 -23.66 -20.51
C ASN A 147 17.35 -24.31 -21.90
N THR A 148 18.30 -23.88 -22.75
CA THR A 148 18.54 -24.52 -24.07
C THR A 148 18.95 -25.99 -23.91
N LYS A 149 19.82 -26.32 -22.96
CA LYS A 149 20.20 -27.72 -22.67
C LYS A 149 19.01 -28.56 -22.18
N LEU A 150 18.17 -28.00 -21.31
CA LEU A 150 16.97 -28.67 -20.80
C LEU A 150 15.93 -28.91 -21.91
N GLN A 151 15.73 -27.92 -22.79
CA GLN A 151 14.87 -28.06 -23.96
C GLN A 151 15.39 -29.17 -24.91
N GLN A 152 16.69 -29.19 -25.21
CA GLN A 152 17.28 -30.24 -26.04
C GLN A 152 17.14 -31.64 -25.41
N ALA A 153 17.28 -31.75 -24.08
CA ALA A 153 17.05 -33.01 -23.37
C ALA A 153 15.58 -33.46 -23.43
N TYR A 154 14.64 -32.52 -23.38
CA TYR A 154 13.20 -32.80 -23.54
C TYR A 154 12.86 -33.23 -24.98
N GLU A 155 13.41 -32.56 -26.00
CA GLU A 155 13.25 -32.93 -27.41
C GLU A 155 13.83 -34.33 -27.70
N ASN A 156 15.00 -34.65 -27.13
CA ASN A 156 15.58 -36.00 -27.20
C ASN A 156 14.64 -37.05 -26.56
N LYS A 157 14.14 -36.80 -25.34
CA LYS A 157 13.21 -37.73 -24.66
C LYS A 157 11.87 -37.87 -25.37
N LEU A 158 11.38 -36.82 -26.03
CA LEU A 158 10.22 -36.90 -26.90
C LEU A 158 10.50 -37.83 -28.10
N SER A 159 11.70 -37.75 -28.69
CA SER A 159 12.09 -38.63 -29.80
C SER A 159 12.16 -40.11 -29.36
N GLU A 160 12.78 -40.41 -28.20
CA GLU A 160 12.83 -41.75 -27.61
C GLU A 160 11.43 -42.32 -27.31
N LEU A 161 10.50 -41.47 -26.84
CA LEU A 161 9.11 -41.86 -26.62
C LEU A 161 8.40 -42.22 -27.94
N THR A 162 8.75 -41.57 -29.06
CA THR A 162 8.18 -41.93 -30.38
C THR A 162 8.79 -43.18 -31.00
N THR A 163 10.05 -43.54 -30.70
CA THR A 163 10.64 -44.80 -31.18
C THR A 163 10.12 -45.99 -30.39
N THR A 164 10.16 -45.93 -29.06
CA THR A 164 9.62 -46.97 -28.16
C THR A 164 8.12 -47.21 -28.37
N LYS A 165 7.33 -46.16 -28.67
CA LYS A 165 5.92 -46.33 -29.08
C LYS A 165 5.77 -47.14 -30.38
N LYS A 166 6.57 -46.85 -31.43
CA LYS A 166 6.54 -47.60 -32.69
C LYS A 166 6.97 -49.05 -32.52
N GLU A 167 7.87 -49.32 -31.58
CA GLU A 167 8.29 -50.68 -31.21
C GLU A 167 7.18 -51.42 -30.46
N SER A 168 6.48 -50.76 -29.53
CA SER A 168 5.29 -51.29 -28.88
C SER A 168 4.17 -51.62 -29.87
N GLU A 169 3.99 -50.79 -30.91
CA GLU A 169 3.01 -51.03 -31.98
C GLU A 169 3.38 -52.27 -32.82
N LYS A 170 4.65 -52.41 -33.26
CA LYS A 170 5.16 -53.62 -33.94
C LYS A 170 5.00 -54.90 -33.10
N ILE A 171 5.26 -54.83 -31.79
CA ILE A 171 5.11 -56.00 -30.89
C ILE A 171 3.63 -56.40 -30.77
N LYS A 172 2.69 -55.45 -30.78
CA LYS A 172 1.25 -55.75 -30.81
C LYS A 172 0.81 -56.40 -32.12
N GLU A 173 1.30 -55.92 -33.27
CA GLU A 173 1.05 -56.54 -34.58
C GLU A 173 1.59 -57.98 -34.64
N LEU A 174 2.80 -58.21 -34.13
CA LEU A 174 3.42 -59.52 -34.07
C LEU A 174 2.66 -60.47 -33.13
N ASN A 175 2.23 -60.01 -31.95
CA ASN A 175 1.39 -60.80 -31.04
C ASN A 175 0.04 -61.15 -31.66
N GLN A 176 -0.63 -60.21 -32.34
CA GLN A 176 -1.89 -60.48 -33.05
C GLN A 176 -1.72 -61.51 -34.18
N SER A 177 -0.57 -61.50 -34.86
CA SER A 177 -0.22 -62.53 -35.85
C SER A 177 -0.01 -63.91 -35.20
N ILE A 178 0.69 -63.97 -34.06
CA ILE A 178 0.86 -65.21 -33.28
C ILE A 178 -0.50 -65.73 -32.80
N ASP A 179 -1.36 -64.90 -32.21
CA ASP A 179 -2.71 -65.28 -31.78
C ASP A 179 -3.57 -65.81 -32.94
N ALA A 180 -3.48 -65.20 -34.12
CA ALA A 180 -4.16 -65.68 -35.32
C ALA A 180 -3.65 -67.05 -35.78
N THR A 181 -2.34 -67.28 -35.79
CA THR A 181 -1.77 -68.59 -36.14
C THR A 181 -2.08 -69.67 -35.11
N LEU A 182 -1.97 -69.38 -33.81
CA LEU A 182 -2.36 -70.28 -32.72
C LEU A 182 -3.85 -70.65 -32.77
N LYS A 183 -4.72 -69.69 -33.09
CA LYS A 183 -6.15 -69.94 -33.28
C LYS A 183 -6.42 -70.83 -34.50
N SER A 184 -5.62 -70.70 -35.56
CA SER A 184 -5.70 -71.57 -36.74
C SER A 184 -5.27 -73.00 -36.43
N THR A 185 -4.10 -73.19 -35.80
CA THR A 185 -3.60 -74.53 -35.43
C THR A 185 -4.48 -75.22 -34.39
N LEU A 186 -5.01 -74.48 -33.40
CA LEU A 186 -5.98 -74.99 -32.43
C LEU A 186 -7.27 -75.49 -33.10
N ASN A 187 -7.78 -74.76 -34.09
CA ASN A 187 -8.94 -75.19 -34.87
C ASN A 187 -8.65 -76.43 -35.73
N HIS A 188 -7.44 -76.52 -36.31
CA HIS A 188 -7.01 -77.68 -37.09
C HIS A 188 -6.89 -78.94 -36.22
N LEU A 189 -6.16 -78.88 -35.11
CA LEU A 189 -6.04 -79.96 -34.12
C LEU A 189 -7.40 -80.41 -33.57
N LYS A 190 -8.35 -79.48 -33.40
CA LYS A 190 -9.72 -79.79 -32.99
C LYS A 190 -10.50 -80.56 -34.08
N GLY A 191 -10.22 -80.29 -35.35
CA GLY A 191 -10.74 -81.07 -36.49
C GLY A 191 -10.16 -82.49 -36.54
N GLU A 192 -8.84 -82.62 -36.43
CA GLU A 192 -8.16 -83.92 -36.36
C GLU A 192 -8.63 -84.75 -35.17
N SER A 193 -8.84 -84.11 -34.00
CA SER A 193 -9.39 -84.75 -32.81
C SER A 193 -10.81 -85.32 -33.04
N LEU A 194 -11.63 -84.65 -33.85
CA LEU A 194 -12.95 -85.13 -34.25
C LEU A 194 -12.83 -86.36 -35.17
N GLN A 195 -11.98 -86.29 -36.19
CA GLN A 195 -11.72 -87.41 -37.12
C GLN A 195 -11.15 -88.63 -36.38
N LEU A 196 -10.24 -88.43 -35.42
CA LEU A 196 -9.72 -89.50 -34.57
C LEU A 196 -10.81 -90.13 -33.68
N LYS A 197 -11.84 -89.38 -33.28
CA LYS A 197 -13.01 -89.93 -32.58
C LYS A 197 -13.86 -90.80 -33.52
N GLU A 198 -14.15 -90.31 -34.73
CA GLU A 198 -14.88 -91.06 -35.76
C GLU A 198 -14.13 -92.36 -36.15
N HIS A 199 -12.82 -92.30 -36.34
CA HIS A 199 -11.99 -93.48 -36.60
C HIS A 199 -11.95 -94.48 -35.42
N ARG A 200 -12.02 -94.03 -34.16
CA ARG A 200 -12.20 -94.93 -33.01
C ARG A 200 -13.56 -95.60 -33.03
N GLU A 201 -14.63 -94.84 -33.24
CA GLU A 201 -16.00 -95.37 -33.32
C GLU A 201 -16.18 -96.37 -34.49
N LEU A 202 -15.47 -96.17 -35.60
CA LEU A 202 -15.41 -97.13 -36.71
C LEU A 202 -14.62 -98.40 -36.34
N ASN A 203 -13.46 -98.26 -35.70
CA ASN A 203 -12.68 -99.42 -35.23
C ASN A 203 -13.46 -100.27 -34.22
N GLU A 204 -14.21 -99.67 -33.30
CA GLU A 204 -15.06 -100.40 -32.34
C GLU A 204 -16.25 -101.11 -33.00
N ARG A 205 -16.68 -100.69 -34.21
CA ARG A 205 -17.64 -101.47 -35.02
C ARG A 205 -16.96 -102.64 -35.71
N LEU A 206 -15.83 -102.39 -36.38
CA LEU A 206 -15.05 -103.44 -37.08
C LEU A 206 -14.58 -104.55 -36.13
N LYS A 207 -14.24 -104.23 -34.87
CA LYS A 207 -13.92 -105.24 -33.85
C LYS A 207 -15.10 -106.15 -33.50
N LYS A 208 -16.33 -105.61 -33.45
CA LYS A 208 -17.53 -106.42 -33.16
C LYS A 208 -17.83 -107.37 -34.31
N GLU A 209 -17.83 -106.83 -35.53
CA GLU A 209 -18.01 -107.60 -36.76
C GLU A 209 -16.93 -108.70 -36.89
N LEU A 210 -15.67 -108.42 -36.52
CA LEU A 210 -14.60 -109.42 -36.47
C LEU A 210 -14.83 -110.51 -35.41
N ASN A 211 -15.33 -110.16 -34.21
CA ASN A 211 -15.68 -111.14 -33.18
C ASN A 211 -16.86 -112.02 -33.60
N GLU A 212 -17.89 -111.44 -34.23
CA GLU A 212 -19.05 -112.17 -34.77
C GLU A 212 -18.61 -113.19 -35.85
N GLN A 213 -17.66 -112.82 -36.71
CA GLN A 213 -17.04 -113.76 -37.66
C GLN A 213 -16.15 -114.83 -36.97
N HIS A 214 -15.49 -114.50 -35.85
CA HIS A 214 -14.71 -115.48 -35.08
C HIS A 214 -15.62 -116.55 -34.45
N GLU A 215 -16.72 -116.15 -33.80
CA GLU A 215 -17.68 -117.08 -33.20
C GLU A 215 -18.29 -118.03 -34.26
N LEU A 216 -18.58 -117.52 -35.46
CA LEU A 216 -19.07 -118.33 -36.59
C LEU A 216 -18.01 -119.35 -37.09
N ASN A 217 -16.74 -118.94 -37.15
CA ASN A 217 -15.63 -119.81 -37.57
C ASN A 217 -15.26 -120.86 -36.49
N GLU A 218 -15.46 -120.54 -35.21
CA GLU A 218 -15.29 -121.48 -34.11
C GLU A 218 -16.37 -122.58 -34.14
N GLN A 219 -17.63 -122.20 -34.42
CA GLN A 219 -18.72 -123.16 -34.67
C GLN A 219 -18.43 -124.09 -35.86
N LEU A 220 -17.89 -123.55 -36.96
CA LEU A 220 -17.49 -124.34 -38.13
C LEU A 220 -16.36 -125.32 -37.82
N ASN A 221 -15.33 -124.90 -37.07
CA ASN A 221 -14.25 -125.78 -36.62
C ASN A 221 -14.77 -126.92 -35.72
N LEU A 222 -15.75 -126.64 -34.85
CA LEU A 222 -16.40 -127.65 -34.03
C LEU A 222 -17.08 -128.73 -34.89
N GLN A 223 -17.70 -128.33 -36.00
CA GLN A 223 -18.36 -129.24 -36.94
C GLN A 223 -17.36 -130.07 -37.76
N CYS A 224 -16.25 -129.47 -38.22
CA CYS A 224 -15.17 -130.20 -38.90
C CYS A 224 -14.49 -131.23 -37.98
N LYS A 225 -14.34 -130.91 -36.69
CA LYS A 225 -13.74 -131.83 -35.70
C LYS A 225 -14.59 -133.09 -35.51
N GLN A 226 -15.92 -132.94 -35.42
CA GLN A 226 -16.87 -134.06 -35.32
C GLN A 226 -16.84 -135.02 -36.52
N LEU A 227 -16.41 -134.55 -37.70
CA LEU A 227 -16.24 -135.39 -38.90
C LEU A 227 -14.89 -136.12 -38.98
N THR A 228 -13.92 -135.77 -38.12
CA THR A 228 -12.54 -136.26 -38.22
C THR A 228 -12.25 -137.45 -37.29
N GLU A 229 -13.03 -137.63 -36.21
CA GLU A 229 -12.79 -138.64 -35.17
C GLU A 229 -13.30 -140.07 -35.52
N ALA A 230 -13.59 -140.35 -36.80
CA ALA A 230 -14.32 -141.55 -37.24
C ALA A 230 -13.53 -142.53 -38.15
N ALA A 231 -12.21 -142.35 -38.36
CA ALA A 231 -11.43 -143.17 -39.29
C ALA A 231 -10.06 -143.62 -38.75
N GLN A 232 -9.90 -144.96 -38.56
CA GLN A 232 -8.67 -145.77 -38.69
C GLN A 232 -7.42 -145.31 -37.89
N ALA A 233 -6.87 -146.02 -36.89
CA ALA A 233 -6.98 -147.41 -36.43
C ALA A 233 -6.48 -148.51 -37.40
N ILE A 234 -5.15 -148.76 -37.42
CA ILE A 234 -4.48 -150.08 -37.22
C ILE A 234 -2.92 -149.91 -37.28
N PRO A 235 -2.09 -150.70 -36.56
CA PRO A 235 -0.65 -150.46 -36.42
C PRO A 235 0.29 -151.49 -37.10
N THR A 236 1.53 -151.06 -37.35
CA THR A 236 2.79 -151.86 -37.50
C THR A 236 3.94 -150.98 -36.99
N ASP A 237 4.63 -151.29 -35.88
CA ASP A 237 5.62 -152.37 -35.69
C ASP A 237 6.94 -152.13 -36.44
N ASP A 238 7.95 -151.57 -35.74
CA ASP A 238 9.40 -151.72 -36.04
C ASP A 238 10.27 -151.16 -34.88
N GLU A 239 10.49 -151.94 -33.81
CA GLU A 239 11.14 -151.48 -32.54
C GLU A 239 12.65 -151.12 -32.66
N ARG A 240 13.23 -151.12 -33.87
CA ARG A 240 14.62 -150.65 -34.09
C ARG A 240 14.73 -149.23 -34.64
N THR A 241 13.73 -148.73 -35.35
CA THR A 241 13.72 -147.35 -35.84
C THR A 241 13.48 -146.38 -34.67
N GLN A 242 12.59 -146.78 -33.75
CA GLN A 242 12.15 -146.00 -32.60
C GLN A 242 13.28 -145.48 -31.68
N ALA A 243 14.38 -146.22 -31.55
CA ALA A 243 15.55 -145.79 -30.76
C ALA A 243 16.40 -144.72 -31.47
N PHE A 244 16.57 -144.82 -32.79
CA PHE A 244 17.24 -143.78 -33.58
C PHE A 244 16.36 -142.53 -33.72
N ASP A 245 15.05 -142.70 -33.89
CA ASP A 245 14.09 -141.60 -33.90
C ASP A 245 14.03 -140.90 -32.54
N ALA A 246 14.07 -141.63 -31.42
CA ALA A 246 14.15 -141.04 -30.08
C ALA A 246 15.39 -140.14 -29.93
N LEU A 247 16.58 -140.63 -30.31
CA LEU A 247 17.83 -139.86 -30.26
C LEU A 247 17.86 -138.69 -31.25
N LEU A 248 17.28 -138.86 -32.44
CA LEU A 248 17.15 -137.80 -33.45
C LEU A 248 16.19 -136.71 -32.97
N ASN A 249 15.06 -137.09 -32.37
CA ASN A 249 14.09 -136.17 -31.77
C ASN A 249 14.65 -135.47 -30.52
N GLU A 250 15.43 -136.16 -29.68
CA GLU A 250 16.13 -135.54 -28.55
C GLU A 250 17.19 -134.54 -29.03
N HIS A 251 18.03 -134.92 -30.01
CA HIS A 251 18.99 -134.02 -30.63
C HIS A 251 18.31 -132.79 -31.26
N ASN A 252 17.19 -132.97 -31.97
CA ASN A 252 16.42 -131.87 -32.54
C ASN A 252 15.78 -131.00 -31.45
N ALA A 253 15.27 -131.57 -30.36
CA ALA A 253 14.75 -130.83 -29.22
C ALA A 253 15.83 -130.05 -28.47
N LEU A 254 17.04 -130.61 -28.33
CA LEU A 254 18.21 -129.91 -27.78
C LEU A 254 18.68 -128.79 -28.70
N LYS A 255 18.65 -129.00 -30.03
CA LYS A 255 18.96 -127.96 -31.02
C LYS A 255 17.95 -126.81 -30.98
N ILE A 256 16.66 -127.11 -30.84
CA ILE A 256 15.58 -126.10 -30.65
C ILE A 256 15.78 -125.35 -29.31
N LYS A 257 16.11 -126.04 -28.22
CA LYS A 257 16.45 -125.39 -26.94
C LYS A 257 17.66 -124.45 -27.08
N LEU A 258 18.69 -124.87 -27.83
CA LEU A 258 19.87 -124.05 -28.09
C LEU A 258 19.54 -122.80 -28.91
N THR A 259 18.73 -122.91 -29.97
CA THR A 259 18.29 -121.74 -30.76
C THR A 259 17.43 -120.80 -29.92
N ASN A 260 16.48 -121.33 -29.13
CA ASN A 260 15.65 -120.52 -28.24
C ASN A 260 16.51 -119.75 -27.23
N ILE A 261 17.49 -120.40 -26.61
CA ILE A 261 18.43 -119.75 -25.68
C ILE A 261 19.31 -118.70 -26.40
N GLN A 262 19.68 -118.92 -27.67
CA GLN A 262 20.40 -117.93 -28.47
C GLN A 262 19.54 -116.71 -28.81
N ASP A 263 18.27 -116.91 -29.17
CA ASP A 263 17.32 -115.82 -29.45
C ASP A 263 16.90 -115.07 -28.18
N GLU A 264 16.73 -115.75 -27.05
CA GLU A 264 16.59 -115.13 -25.72
C GLU A 264 17.81 -114.27 -25.38
N ASN A 265 19.03 -114.79 -25.55
CA ASN A 265 20.26 -114.01 -25.32
C ASN A 265 20.38 -112.81 -26.25
N LYS A 266 19.91 -112.91 -27.49
CA LYS A 266 19.84 -111.79 -28.45
C LYS A 266 18.83 -110.74 -27.98
N LEU A 267 17.62 -111.16 -27.59
CA LEU A 267 16.56 -110.30 -27.06
C LEU A 267 17.00 -109.58 -25.77
N PHE A 268 17.71 -110.26 -24.86
CA PHE A 268 18.25 -109.64 -23.65
C PHE A 268 19.33 -108.59 -23.95
N ARG A 269 20.19 -108.82 -24.95
CA ARG A 269 21.18 -107.82 -25.40
C ARG A 269 20.51 -106.59 -26.02
N GLU A 270 19.49 -106.79 -26.83
CA GLU A 270 18.73 -105.71 -27.46
C GLU A 270 17.94 -104.89 -26.42
N LYS A 271 17.31 -105.57 -25.45
CA LYS A 271 16.66 -104.92 -24.30
C LYS A 271 17.63 -104.16 -23.40
N LEU A 272 18.84 -104.70 -23.16
CA LEU A 272 19.89 -104.00 -22.42
C LEU A 272 20.33 -102.73 -23.16
N LYS A 273 20.56 -102.82 -24.47
CA LYS A 273 20.91 -101.67 -25.31
C LYS A 273 19.83 -100.58 -25.28
N SER A 274 18.56 -100.95 -25.44
CA SER A 274 17.43 -100.00 -25.29
C SER A 274 17.42 -99.35 -23.91
N SER A 275 17.64 -100.13 -22.85
CA SER A 275 17.68 -99.61 -21.47
C SER A 275 18.86 -98.67 -21.20
N ASP A 276 20.01 -98.85 -21.87
CA ASP A 276 21.14 -97.92 -21.80
C ASP A 276 20.89 -96.64 -22.61
N GLU A 277 20.20 -96.74 -23.75
CA GLU A 277 19.75 -95.60 -24.55
C GLU A 277 18.72 -94.74 -23.79
N ASP A 278 17.73 -95.37 -23.14
CA ASP A 278 16.77 -94.72 -22.23
C ASP A 278 17.47 -94.07 -21.02
N ARG A 279 18.44 -94.76 -20.40
CA ARG A 279 19.23 -94.24 -19.27
C ARG A 279 20.02 -93.00 -19.67
N LEU A 280 20.65 -93.02 -20.85
CA LEU A 280 21.38 -91.88 -21.39
C LEU A 280 20.45 -90.70 -21.73
N ALA A 281 19.26 -90.97 -22.26
CA ALA A 281 18.26 -89.94 -22.53
C ALA A 281 17.80 -89.25 -21.22
N LEU A 282 17.52 -90.01 -20.17
CA LEU A 282 17.16 -89.48 -18.85
C LEU A 282 18.30 -88.65 -18.23
N GLU A 283 19.54 -89.12 -18.32
CA GLU A 283 20.73 -88.43 -17.80
C GLU A 283 20.94 -87.06 -18.50
N ASN A 284 20.76 -87.01 -19.84
CA ASN A 284 20.75 -85.75 -20.59
C ASN A 284 19.61 -84.81 -20.18
N VAL A 285 18.41 -85.33 -19.93
CA VAL A 285 17.27 -84.51 -19.46
C VAL A 285 17.56 -83.91 -18.09
N ILE A 286 18.14 -84.67 -17.16
CA ILE A 286 18.51 -84.20 -15.82
C ILE A 286 19.55 -83.07 -15.89
N GLU A 287 20.60 -83.20 -16.71
CA GLU A 287 21.62 -82.15 -16.83
C GLU A 287 21.06 -80.88 -17.50
N ASN A 288 20.14 -81.01 -18.47
CA ASN A 288 19.44 -79.86 -19.05
C ASN A 288 18.59 -79.10 -18.00
N PHE A 289 17.85 -79.82 -17.14
CA PHE A 289 17.16 -79.20 -16.01
C PHE A 289 18.15 -78.52 -15.05
N ARG A 290 19.28 -79.17 -14.71
CA ARG A 290 20.30 -78.61 -13.82
C ARG A 290 20.91 -77.32 -14.36
N GLN A 291 21.17 -77.24 -15.67
CA GLN A 291 21.66 -76.02 -16.32
C GLN A 291 20.60 -74.92 -16.37
N ASN A 292 19.33 -75.24 -16.63
CA ASN A 292 18.26 -74.24 -16.61
C ASN A 292 18.05 -73.66 -15.20
N THR A 293 18.02 -74.50 -14.17
CA THR A 293 17.98 -74.03 -12.76
C THR A 293 19.21 -73.17 -12.39
N LEU A 294 20.37 -73.38 -13.01
CA LEU A 294 21.53 -72.51 -12.81
C LEU A 294 21.32 -71.14 -13.47
N ARG A 295 20.87 -71.11 -14.73
CA ARG A 295 20.56 -69.88 -15.48
C ARG A 295 19.48 -69.05 -14.78
N GLU A 296 18.42 -69.70 -14.29
CA GLU A 296 17.35 -69.06 -13.51
C GLU A 296 17.87 -68.42 -12.23
N LYS A 297 18.79 -69.08 -11.51
CA LYS A 297 19.43 -68.51 -10.31
C LYS A 297 20.31 -67.31 -10.65
N GLU A 298 21.05 -67.36 -11.77
CA GLU A 298 21.85 -66.22 -12.24
C GLU A 298 20.99 -65.02 -12.66
N THR A 299 19.87 -65.24 -13.36
CA THR A 299 18.95 -64.15 -13.74
C THR A 299 18.21 -63.58 -12.53
N THR A 300 17.77 -64.44 -11.60
CA THR A 300 17.17 -64.01 -10.33
C THR A 300 18.14 -63.17 -9.50
N LYS A 301 19.42 -63.57 -9.45
CA LYS A 301 20.45 -62.79 -8.74
C LYS A 301 20.66 -61.42 -9.39
N LYS A 302 20.82 -61.36 -10.72
CA LYS A 302 20.96 -60.08 -11.45
C LYS A 302 19.79 -59.14 -11.16
N LEU A 303 18.55 -59.64 -11.28
CA LEU A 303 17.35 -58.87 -10.99
C LEU A 303 17.27 -58.36 -9.54
N TYR A 304 17.81 -59.11 -8.58
CA TYR A 304 17.93 -58.67 -7.18
C TYR A 304 19.02 -57.60 -7.01
N ASP A 305 20.20 -57.78 -7.62
CA ASP A 305 21.30 -56.82 -7.59
C ASP A 305 20.87 -55.48 -8.26
N ASP A 306 20.14 -55.55 -9.39
CA ASP A 306 19.55 -54.40 -10.10
C ASP A 306 18.48 -53.67 -9.26
N LEU A 307 17.58 -54.42 -8.60
CA LEU A 307 16.55 -53.86 -7.71
C LEU A 307 17.17 -53.14 -6.50
N LEU A 308 18.29 -53.66 -5.98
CA LEU A 308 19.01 -53.06 -4.86
C LEU A 308 19.72 -51.76 -5.29
N ALA A 309 20.25 -51.70 -6.51
CA ALA A 309 20.80 -50.47 -7.10
C ALA A 309 19.72 -49.40 -7.32
N ALA A 310 18.58 -49.75 -7.93
CA ALA A 310 17.46 -48.82 -8.13
C ALA A 310 16.97 -48.21 -6.79
N ARG A 311 16.86 -49.03 -5.74
CA ARG A 311 16.50 -48.58 -4.39
C ARG A 311 17.52 -47.62 -3.76
N GLN A 312 18.80 -47.69 -4.14
CA GLN A 312 19.80 -46.70 -3.73
C GLN A 312 19.60 -45.38 -4.48
N GLU A 313 19.35 -45.40 -5.79
CA GLU A 313 19.05 -44.19 -6.58
C GLU A 313 17.80 -43.47 -6.05
N ASP A 314 16.71 -44.20 -5.79
CA ASP A 314 15.50 -43.67 -5.15
C ASP A 314 15.81 -42.97 -3.82
N SER A 315 16.68 -43.55 -2.99
CA SER A 315 17.04 -42.97 -1.69
C SER A 315 17.79 -41.63 -1.82
N VAL A 316 18.58 -41.46 -2.88
CA VAL A 316 19.29 -40.23 -3.21
C VAL A 316 18.33 -39.18 -3.77
N GLU A 317 17.45 -39.56 -4.71
CA GLU A 317 16.48 -38.62 -5.28
C GLU A 317 15.42 -38.19 -4.25
N ILE A 318 14.97 -39.06 -3.34
CA ILE A 318 14.13 -38.69 -2.19
C ILE A 318 14.85 -37.66 -1.29
N SER A 319 16.16 -37.81 -1.09
CA SER A 319 16.96 -36.86 -0.29
C SER A 319 17.10 -35.52 -0.99
N ARG A 320 17.26 -35.52 -2.31
CA ARG A 320 17.29 -34.32 -3.16
C ARG A 320 15.93 -33.61 -3.21
N LEU A 321 14.83 -34.34 -3.33
CA LEU A 321 13.47 -33.80 -3.31
C LEU A 321 13.16 -33.11 -1.97
N LYS A 322 13.60 -33.68 -0.83
CA LYS A 322 13.52 -33.03 0.49
C LYS A 322 14.30 -31.72 0.55
N GLN A 323 15.48 -31.65 -0.08
CA GLN A 323 16.26 -30.41 -0.16
C GLN A 323 15.55 -29.36 -1.04
N ILE A 324 14.93 -29.76 -2.14
CA ILE A 324 14.13 -28.89 -3.00
C ILE A 324 12.88 -28.37 -2.25
N GLU A 325 12.21 -29.22 -1.47
CA GLU A 325 11.08 -28.85 -0.62
C GLU A 325 11.48 -27.83 0.47
N GLN A 326 12.65 -28.01 1.10
CA GLN A 326 13.21 -27.04 2.05
C GLN A 326 13.48 -25.67 1.39
N LEU A 327 14.12 -25.66 0.21
CA LEU A 327 14.40 -24.43 -0.54
C LEU A 327 13.12 -23.74 -1.02
N TYR A 328 12.10 -24.51 -1.41
CA TYR A 328 10.79 -23.99 -1.80
C TYR A 328 10.06 -23.35 -0.61
N ASN A 329 10.08 -23.99 0.56
CA ASN A 329 9.48 -23.45 1.78
C ASN A 329 10.22 -22.19 2.28
N GLN A 330 11.55 -22.13 2.18
CA GLN A 330 12.31 -20.89 2.44
C GLN A 330 11.91 -19.79 1.46
N THR A 331 11.86 -20.09 0.16
CA THR A 331 11.44 -19.12 -0.87
C THR A 331 10.01 -18.59 -0.60
N LEU A 332 9.11 -19.43 -0.06
CA LEU A 332 7.77 -19.02 0.35
C LEU A 332 7.79 -18.06 1.55
N ALA A 333 8.65 -18.30 2.55
CA ALA A 333 8.84 -17.40 3.69
C ALA A 333 9.43 -16.05 3.25
N ASP A 334 10.50 -16.07 2.43
CA ASP A 334 11.13 -14.87 1.89
C ASP A 334 10.13 -14.00 1.09
N ASN A 335 9.21 -14.64 0.34
CA ASN A 335 8.13 -13.96 -0.37
C ASN A 335 7.05 -13.39 0.56
N ALA A 336 6.80 -13.99 1.73
CA ALA A 336 5.87 -13.46 2.72
C ALA A 336 6.44 -12.23 3.43
N ASP A 337 7.75 -12.24 3.74
CA ASP A 337 8.44 -11.09 4.32
C ASP A 337 8.60 -9.94 3.30
N LEU A 338 8.91 -10.25 2.03
CA LEU A 338 8.92 -9.24 0.96
C LEU A 338 7.56 -8.54 0.79
N ARG A 339 6.45 -9.27 0.93
CA ARG A 339 5.10 -8.68 0.92
C ARG A 339 4.87 -7.73 2.11
N GLN A 340 5.35 -8.09 3.30
CA GLN A 340 5.28 -7.21 4.47
C GLN A 340 6.15 -5.95 4.32
N LEU A 341 7.28 -6.03 3.61
CA LEU A 341 8.12 -4.88 3.29
C LEU A 341 7.44 -3.95 2.28
N LEU A 342 6.86 -4.50 1.20
CA LEU A 342 6.10 -3.73 0.20
C LEU A 342 4.86 -3.05 0.81
N GLU A 343 4.17 -3.70 1.75
CA GLU A 343 3.05 -3.10 2.50
C GLU A 343 3.52 -1.91 3.36
N LYS A 344 4.67 -2.04 4.05
CA LYS A 344 5.28 -0.93 4.80
C LYS A 344 5.76 0.20 3.90
N GLU A 345 6.28 -0.11 2.71
CA GLU A 345 6.67 0.87 1.70
C GLU A 345 5.44 1.64 1.18
N HIS A 346 4.33 0.96 0.89
CA HIS A 346 3.07 1.58 0.51
C HIS A 346 2.55 2.52 1.61
N GLN A 347 2.55 2.09 2.87
CA GLN A 347 2.15 2.93 4.00
C GLN A 347 3.04 4.16 4.18
N LEU A 348 4.37 4.02 3.98
CA LEU A 348 5.31 5.15 4.03
C LEU A 348 5.09 6.12 2.86
N LEU A 349 4.78 5.61 1.66
CA LEU A 349 4.44 6.41 0.48
C LEU A 349 3.13 7.18 0.69
N GLU A 350 2.10 6.54 1.24
CA GLU A 350 0.81 7.17 1.58
C GLU A 350 0.97 8.27 2.64
N LEU A 351 1.79 8.04 3.68
CA LEU A 351 2.15 9.07 4.66
C LEU A 351 2.92 10.23 4.01
N THR A 352 3.83 9.94 3.09
CA THR A 352 4.61 10.96 2.35
C THR A 352 3.70 11.78 1.43
N GLN A 353 2.75 11.16 0.75
CA GLN A 353 1.73 11.84 -0.05
C GLN A 353 0.89 12.78 0.83
N LYS A 354 0.34 12.28 1.95
CA LYS A 354 -0.49 13.08 2.88
C LYS A 354 0.30 14.24 3.52
N LEU A 355 1.59 14.06 3.79
CA LEU A 355 2.46 15.13 4.26
C LEU A 355 2.72 16.18 3.17
N THR A 356 2.90 15.75 1.93
CA THR A 356 3.11 16.63 0.77
C THR A 356 1.86 17.45 0.44
N GLU A 357 0.69 16.81 0.46
CA GLU A 357 -0.64 17.46 0.32
C GLU A 357 -0.84 18.52 1.42
N LYS A 358 -0.60 18.18 2.69
CA LYS A 358 -0.70 19.15 3.80
C LYS A 358 0.29 20.30 3.70
N ASN A 359 1.52 20.05 3.25
CA ASN A 359 2.49 21.12 3.02
C ASN A 359 2.04 22.05 1.88
N SER A 360 1.46 21.50 0.80
CA SER A 360 0.92 22.30 -0.31
C SER A 360 -0.28 23.16 0.11
N ILE A 361 -1.17 22.63 0.96
CA ILE A 361 -2.29 23.38 1.53
C ILE A 361 -1.76 24.49 2.45
N LEU A 362 -0.89 24.15 3.40
CA LEU A 362 -0.32 25.11 4.36
C LEU A 362 0.48 26.22 3.67
N GLN A 363 1.17 25.92 2.56
CA GLN A 363 1.85 26.94 1.76
C GLN A 363 0.85 27.85 1.04
N SER A 364 -0.25 27.32 0.48
CA SER A 364 -1.30 28.14 -0.12
C SER A 364 -2.01 29.02 0.91
N ASP A 365 -2.29 28.50 2.11
CA ASP A 365 -2.87 29.27 3.22
C ASP A 365 -1.91 30.38 3.69
N TYR A 366 -0.60 30.10 3.74
CA TYR A 366 0.43 31.09 4.05
C TYR A 366 0.51 32.20 2.97
N GLU A 367 0.48 31.83 1.69
CA GLU A 367 0.49 32.78 0.57
C GLU A 367 -0.77 33.67 0.58
N GLN A 368 -1.96 33.08 0.79
CA GLN A 368 -3.22 33.82 0.98
C GLN A 368 -3.16 34.78 2.17
N LEU A 369 -2.67 34.33 3.33
CA LEU A 369 -2.52 35.17 4.52
C LEU A 369 -1.50 36.30 4.30
N GLN A 370 -0.43 36.04 3.55
CA GLN A 370 0.56 37.07 3.20
C GLN A 370 -0.02 38.12 2.23
N ILE A 371 -0.91 37.73 1.30
CA ILE A 371 -1.64 38.67 0.44
C ILE A 371 -2.58 39.55 1.28
N LEU A 372 -3.39 38.94 2.16
CA LEU A 372 -4.30 39.66 3.05
C LEU A 372 -3.55 40.61 4.00
N TYR A 373 -2.40 40.21 4.53
CA TYR A 373 -1.53 41.07 5.33
C TYR A 373 -1.00 42.26 4.52
N LYS A 374 -0.52 42.04 3.28
CA LYS A 374 -0.06 43.13 2.38
C LYS A 374 -1.18 44.12 2.07
N GLN A 375 -2.38 43.63 1.79
CA GLN A 375 -3.56 44.46 1.56
C GLN A 375 -3.92 45.29 2.81
N THR A 376 -4.05 44.65 3.97
CA THR A 376 -4.39 45.32 5.23
C THR A 376 -3.33 46.38 5.63
N SER A 377 -2.06 46.12 5.36
CA SER A 377 -0.95 47.07 5.58
C SER A 377 -1.02 48.27 4.62
N SER A 378 -1.36 48.05 3.34
CA SER A 378 -1.63 49.10 2.36
C SER A 378 -2.83 49.96 2.78
N ASP A 379 -3.93 49.33 3.18
CA ASP A 379 -5.15 50.01 3.62
C ASP A 379 -4.90 50.84 4.89
N PHE A 380 -4.08 50.34 5.82
CA PHE A 380 -3.64 51.08 7.00
C PHE A 380 -2.80 52.31 6.66
N GLU A 381 -1.81 52.22 5.77
CA GLU A 381 -1.03 53.39 5.33
C GLU A 381 -1.88 54.38 4.52
N ASN A 382 -2.91 53.93 3.81
CA ASN A 382 -3.85 54.82 3.12
C ASN A 382 -4.77 55.55 4.12
N LEU A 383 -5.34 54.84 5.11
CA LEU A 383 -6.10 55.43 6.22
C LEU A 383 -5.27 56.45 7.01
N LYS A 384 -3.99 56.15 7.23
CA LYS A 384 -3.03 57.03 7.92
C LYS A 384 -2.76 58.32 7.14
N LYS A 385 -2.61 58.26 5.80
CA LYS A 385 -2.53 59.46 4.95
C LYS A 385 -3.81 60.29 5.03
N ILE A 386 -4.97 59.66 4.87
CA ILE A 386 -6.28 60.33 4.96
C ILE A 386 -6.45 61.03 6.32
N ASN A 387 -6.00 60.42 7.41
CA ASN A 387 -6.07 61.00 8.76
C ASN A 387 -5.15 62.23 8.92
N GLU A 388 -3.93 62.19 8.39
CA GLU A 388 -3.05 63.36 8.34
C GLU A 388 -3.63 64.47 7.42
N GLU A 389 -4.20 64.13 6.25
CA GLU A 389 -4.91 65.09 5.39
C GLU A 389 -6.12 65.74 6.07
N GLN A 390 -6.91 64.97 6.84
CA GLN A 390 -8.04 65.48 7.63
C GLN A 390 -7.56 66.40 8.77
N LYS A 391 -6.50 66.03 9.48
CA LYS A 391 -5.84 66.85 10.50
C LYS A 391 -5.32 68.18 9.93
N ASP A 392 -4.76 68.14 8.73
CA ASP A 392 -4.34 69.32 7.98
C ASP A 392 -5.53 70.23 7.58
N GLN A 393 -6.68 69.63 7.21
CA GLN A 393 -7.92 70.36 6.96
C GLN A 393 -8.50 70.98 8.24
N ILE A 394 -8.46 70.27 9.37
CA ILE A 394 -8.87 70.79 10.68
C ILE A 394 -8.02 72.01 11.07
N LEU A 395 -6.69 71.95 10.93
CA LEU A 395 -5.81 73.08 11.20
C LEU A 395 -6.11 74.30 10.30
N LYS A 396 -6.45 74.07 9.01
CA LYS A 396 -6.87 75.13 8.09
C LYS A 396 -8.20 75.76 8.54
N LEU A 397 -9.18 74.95 8.93
CA LEU A 397 -10.47 75.42 9.44
C LEU A 397 -10.35 76.16 10.78
N GLU A 398 -9.54 75.67 11.73
CA GLU A 398 -9.24 76.38 12.97
C GLU A 398 -8.64 77.77 12.72
N ASN A 399 -7.74 77.90 11.76
CA ASN A 399 -7.10 79.18 11.45
C ASN A 399 -8.06 80.16 10.78
N ILE A 400 -8.99 79.66 9.95
CA ILE A 400 -10.11 80.45 9.43
C ILE A 400 -11.04 80.88 10.57
N GLU A 401 -11.37 79.98 11.52
CA GLU A 401 -12.23 80.29 12.67
C GLU A 401 -11.58 81.33 13.60
N LYS A 402 -10.27 81.22 13.88
CA LYS A 402 -9.48 82.21 14.64
C LYS A 402 -9.52 83.59 13.94
N SER A 403 -9.35 83.62 12.62
CA SER A 403 -9.44 84.86 11.82
C SER A 403 -10.83 85.49 11.86
N LEU A 404 -11.90 84.70 11.67
CA LEU A 404 -13.29 85.16 11.76
C LEU A 404 -13.66 85.66 13.16
N LYS A 405 -13.20 84.99 14.22
CA LYS A 405 -13.35 85.47 15.62
C LYS A 405 -12.64 86.81 15.83
N GLY A 406 -11.47 87.01 15.23
CA GLY A 406 -10.76 88.29 15.23
C GLY A 406 -11.56 89.40 14.55
N GLN A 407 -12.02 89.16 13.32
CA GLN A 407 -12.85 90.11 12.55
C GLN A 407 -14.17 90.45 13.26
N LEU A 408 -14.82 89.46 13.87
CA LEU A 408 -16.06 89.65 14.61
C LEU A 408 -15.84 90.46 15.90
N LYS A 409 -14.71 90.27 16.59
CA LYS A 409 -14.31 91.12 17.74
C LYS A 409 -14.01 92.56 17.31
N GLU A 410 -13.27 92.75 16.22
CA GLU A 410 -13.07 94.10 15.64
C GLU A 410 -14.39 94.78 15.27
N LEU A 411 -15.35 94.02 14.73
CA LEU A 411 -16.66 94.55 14.35
C LEU A 411 -17.51 94.92 15.56
N ASP A 412 -17.45 94.13 16.64
CA ASP A 412 -18.08 94.48 17.92
C ASP A 412 -17.43 95.71 18.57
N GLU A 413 -16.10 95.82 18.55
CA GLU A 413 -15.40 97.02 19.04
C GLU A 413 -15.78 98.28 18.24
N LYS A 414 -15.94 98.16 16.91
CA LYS A 414 -16.47 99.23 16.03
C LYS A 414 -17.94 99.53 16.31
N TYR A 415 -18.77 98.53 16.59
CA TYR A 415 -20.17 98.71 16.97
C TYR A 415 -20.32 99.39 18.33
N GLN A 416 -19.58 98.95 19.36
CA GLN A 416 -19.57 99.56 20.68
C GLN A 416 -19.09 101.01 20.67
N THR A 417 -18.06 101.34 19.88
CA THR A 417 -17.56 102.72 19.76
C THR A 417 -18.53 103.62 19.00
N LEU A 418 -19.17 103.12 17.94
CA LEU A 418 -20.24 103.82 17.24
C LEU A 418 -21.46 104.04 18.14
N ASN A 419 -21.88 103.04 18.91
CA ASN A 419 -22.99 103.15 19.86
C ASN A 419 -22.71 104.17 20.96
N LYS A 420 -21.50 104.21 21.53
CA LYS A 420 -21.08 105.25 22.49
C LYS A 420 -21.14 106.66 21.88
N SER A 421 -20.78 106.81 20.61
CA SER A 421 -20.91 108.09 19.88
C SER A 421 -22.38 108.49 19.64
N TYR A 422 -23.23 107.50 19.32
CA TYR A 422 -24.68 107.69 19.18
C TYR A 422 -25.33 108.10 20.52
N GLU A 423 -25.03 107.41 21.62
CA GLU A 423 -25.48 107.76 22.97
C GLU A 423 -25.08 109.20 23.37
N GLN A 424 -23.84 109.61 23.05
CA GLN A 424 -23.38 110.99 23.26
C GLN A 424 -24.16 112.00 22.42
N SER A 425 -24.47 111.66 21.15
CA SER A 425 -25.24 112.52 20.25
C SER A 425 -26.70 112.66 20.69
N VAL A 426 -27.33 111.56 21.15
CA VAL A 426 -28.68 111.56 21.74
C VAL A 426 -28.71 112.43 22.99
N LYS A 427 -27.70 112.30 23.88
CA LYS A 427 -27.61 113.14 25.08
C LYS A 427 -27.46 114.63 24.74
N GLN A 428 -26.60 114.98 23.77
CA GLN A 428 -26.47 116.37 23.31
C GLN A 428 -27.78 116.91 22.71
N TYR A 429 -28.55 116.06 22.02
CA TYR A 429 -29.87 116.43 21.51
C TYR A 429 -30.87 116.68 22.66
N ASP A 430 -30.91 115.82 23.68
CA ASP A 430 -31.78 116.00 24.85
C ASP A 430 -31.41 117.24 25.68
N ASP A 431 -30.10 117.48 25.91
CA ASP A 431 -29.60 118.70 26.56
C ASP A 431 -30.02 119.95 25.77
N SER A 432 -29.92 119.92 24.43
CA SER A 432 -30.38 120.99 23.53
C SER A 432 -31.91 121.16 23.55
N LEU A 433 -32.67 120.07 23.65
CA LEU A 433 -34.13 120.07 23.75
C LEU A 433 -34.57 120.70 25.08
N ILE A 434 -33.86 120.41 26.17
CA ILE A 434 -34.05 121.05 27.48
C ILE A 434 -33.73 122.54 27.39
N GLU A 435 -32.63 122.94 26.74
CA GLU A 435 -32.30 124.36 26.52
C GLU A 435 -33.44 125.06 25.76
N ILE A 436 -33.87 124.52 24.61
CA ILE A 436 -35.00 125.05 23.83
C ILE A 436 -36.28 125.14 24.66
N GLN A 437 -36.56 124.17 25.53
CA GLN A 437 -37.70 124.24 26.46
C GLN A 437 -37.55 125.34 27.52
N THR A 438 -36.36 125.56 28.07
CA THR A 438 -36.13 126.67 29.03
C THR A 438 -36.19 128.03 28.34
N LEU A 439 -35.63 128.18 27.14
CA LEU A 439 -35.76 129.36 26.30
C LEU A 439 -37.24 129.62 25.96
N LYS A 440 -37.99 128.60 25.54
CA LYS A 440 -39.43 128.72 25.28
C LYS A 440 -40.22 129.14 26.52
N LYS A 441 -39.90 128.62 27.71
CA LYS A 441 -40.50 129.07 28.99
C LYS A 441 -40.12 130.53 29.31
N LYS A 442 -38.86 130.92 29.12
CA LYS A 442 -38.34 132.29 29.31
C LYS A 442 -39.00 133.29 28.36
N HIS A 443 -39.08 132.97 27.07
CA HIS A 443 -39.81 133.76 26.09
C HIS A 443 -41.30 133.84 26.43
N GLN A 444 -41.96 132.72 26.79
CA GLN A 444 -43.38 132.73 27.16
C GLN A 444 -43.66 133.56 28.43
N ALA A 445 -42.72 133.59 29.40
CA ALA A 445 -42.81 134.49 30.55
C ALA A 445 -42.68 135.97 30.12
N ASN A 446 -41.70 136.28 29.27
CA ASN A 446 -41.49 137.63 28.74
C ASN A 446 -42.71 138.12 27.91
N THR A 447 -43.27 137.25 27.07
CA THR A 447 -44.51 137.50 26.32
C THR A 447 -45.72 137.66 27.24
N LYS A 448 -45.80 136.94 28.37
CA LYS A 448 -46.87 137.13 29.36
C LYS A 448 -46.80 138.50 30.05
N ASP A 449 -45.61 139.02 30.35
CA ASP A 449 -45.48 140.38 30.88
C ASP A 449 -45.76 141.45 29.83
N LEU A 450 -45.32 141.28 28.58
CA LEU A 450 -45.74 142.12 27.44
C LEU A 450 -47.27 142.10 27.24
N ILE A 451 -47.92 140.94 27.39
CA ILE A 451 -49.39 140.82 27.32
C ILE A 451 -50.07 141.49 28.52
N LYS A 452 -49.51 141.44 29.75
CA LYS A 452 -50.04 142.23 30.88
C LYS A 452 -49.98 143.73 30.59
N GLN A 453 -48.85 144.22 30.07
CA GLN A 453 -48.66 145.62 29.71
C GLN A 453 -49.67 146.06 28.64
N LEU A 454 -49.92 145.23 27.61
CA LEU A 454 -50.92 145.50 26.58
C LEU A 454 -52.38 145.40 27.10
N GLN A 455 -52.70 144.41 27.95
CA GLN A 455 -54.06 144.23 28.48
C GLN A 455 -54.48 145.30 29.49
N GLN A 456 -53.55 146.08 30.04
CA GLN A 456 -53.88 147.27 30.83
C GLN A 456 -54.37 148.46 29.97
N LEU A 457 -54.19 148.45 28.65
CA LEU A 457 -54.41 149.63 27.80
C LEU A 457 -55.72 149.66 27.02
N GLN A 458 -56.34 148.53 26.62
CA GLN A 458 -57.51 148.56 25.73
C GLN A 458 -58.67 147.57 26.04
N LYS A 459 -59.87 148.15 26.02
CA LYS A 459 -61.25 147.61 26.07
C LYS A 459 -62.17 148.75 25.57
N PRO A 460 -63.45 148.55 25.16
CA PRO A 460 -64.23 147.30 25.07
C PRO A 460 -65.16 147.15 23.82
N LYS A 461 -65.90 146.01 23.76
CA LYS A 461 -67.30 145.89 23.26
C LYS A 461 -67.55 145.85 21.70
N PRO A 462 -68.74 145.40 21.20
CA PRO A 462 -68.89 143.98 20.76
C PRO A 462 -69.79 143.76 19.49
N THR A 463 -70.27 142.51 19.28
CA THR A 463 -71.51 142.09 18.55
C THR A 463 -71.58 142.31 17.02
N ASN A 464 -72.19 141.44 16.18
CA ASN A 464 -72.82 140.13 16.41
C ASN A 464 -72.95 139.26 15.12
N ASN A 465 -73.48 138.03 15.30
CA ASN A 465 -73.95 137.04 14.29
C ASN A 465 -72.86 136.21 13.58
N SER A 466 -73.00 134.88 13.42
CA SER A 466 -73.98 133.92 13.97
C SER A 466 -73.48 132.46 13.79
N ASN A 467 -74.02 131.50 14.56
CA ASN A 467 -73.63 130.07 14.66
C ASN A 467 -72.26 129.88 15.35
N GLU A 468 -72.13 129.60 16.66
CA GLU A 468 -73.02 128.97 17.66
C GLU A 468 -73.37 127.49 17.41
N GLN A 469 -73.37 126.57 18.40
CA GLN A 469 -72.79 126.54 19.76
C GLN A 469 -72.59 125.03 20.14
N SER A 470 -71.53 124.58 20.83
CA SER A 470 -71.33 124.56 22.31
C SER A 470 -72.42 123.78 23.09
N SER A 471 -72.19 123.03 24.17
CA SER A 471 -71.06 122.26 24.77
C SER A 471 -71.58 121.58 26.06
N VAL A 472 -70.77 120.77 26.77
CA VAL A 472 -70.72 120.49 28.24
C VAL A 472 -69.88 119.21 28.43
N LEU A 473 -68.75 119.09 29.16
CA LEU A 473 -68.22 119.59 30.46
C LEU A 473 -68.50 118.69 31.68
N LEU A 474 -67.42 118.25 32.36
CA LEU A 474 -67.38 117.70 33.74
C LEU A 474 -68.09 116.31 33.88
N THR A 475 -67.88 115.39 34.84
CA THR A 475 -66.90 115.04 35.91
C THR A 475 -67.14 113.55 36.29
N SER A 476 -66.36 112.77 37.06
CA SER A 476 -65.24 113.03 37.98
C SER A 476 -64.29 111.81 38.17
N GLN A 477 -63.46 111.88 39.22
CA GLN A 477 -62.57 110.89 39.84
C GLN A 477 -63.14 109.48 40.13
N THR A 478 -62.27 108.45 40.11
CA THR A 478 -61.91 107.63 41.32
C THR A 478 -60.68 106.73 41.08
N LYS A 479 -59.95 106.37 42.15
CA LYS A 479 -58.95 105.28 42.21
C LYS A 479 -59.42 104.26 43.28
N PRO A 480 -59.08 102.97 43.18
CA PRO A 480 -57.86 102.44 43.86
C PRO A 480 -57.09 101.45 42.94
N ILE A 481 -55.82 101.03 43.12
CA ILE A 481 -54.96 100.65 44.26
C ILE A 481 -55.36 99.32 44.94
N THR A 482 -54.62 98.23 44.66
CA THR A 482 -53.84 97.44 45.66
C THR A 482 -53.07 96.29 44.99
N ASN A 483 -51.79 96.15 45.38
CA ASN A 483 -51.00 94.94 45.70
C ASN A 483 -51.26 93.64 44.90
N LYS A 484 -50.24 92.95 44.36
CA LYS A 484 -49.09 92.35 45.07
C LYS A 484 -47.83 92.26 44.17
N GLU A 485 -46.58 92.29 44.66
CA GLU A 485 -45.82 91.23 45.38
C GLU A 485 -45.84 89.87 44.64
N ASN A 486 -44.78 89.07 44.55
CA ASN A 486 -43.34 89.19 44.84
C ASN A 486 -42.64 87.95 44.24
N SER A 487 -41.29 87.92 44.22
CA SER A 487 -40.45 86.69 44.30
C SER A 487 -40.59 85.63 43.17
N ASN A 488 -39.69 84.65 42.97
CA ASN A 488 -38.26 84.45 43.30
C ASN A 488 -37.72 83.32 42.37
N ASP A 489 -36.46 82.89 42.58
CA ASP A 489 -35.89 81.58 42.22
C ASP A 489 -35.79 81.25 40.71
N ASN A 490 -34.61 81.01 40.09
CA ASN A 490 -33.25 80.82 40.60
C ASN A 490 -33.00 79.58 41.48
N ILE A 491 -33.17 78.39 40.90
CA ILE A 491 -32.46 77.14 41.23
C ILE A 491 -32.40 76.34 39.90
N SER A 492 -31.26 75.96 39.31
CA SER A 492 -30.00 75.34 39.80
C SER A 492 -30.07 73.82 39.87
N SER A 493 -29.11 73.13 39.24
CA SER A 493 -28.79 71.69 39.37
C SER A 493 -29.94 70.72 39.02
N ARG A 494 -29.74 69.45 38.63
CA ARG A 494 -28.60 68.56 38.30
C ARG A 494 -29.21 67.56 37.28
N GLU A 495 -28.49 66.83 36.44
CA GLU A 495 -27.21 66.17 36.66
C GLU A 495 -26.51 65.90 35.32
N SER A 496 -25.20 66.12 35.24
CA SER A 496 -24.33 65.33 34.35
C SER A 496 -24.20 63.92 34.96
N PRO A 497 -23.97 62.84 34.19
CA PRO A 497 -22.64 62.65 33.60
C PRO A 497 -22.57 61.86 32.27
N THR A 498 -21.39 61.90 31.62
CA THR A 498 -20.90 60.93 30.60
C THR A 498 -21.75 60.77 29.32
N GLY A 499 -21.17 60.72 28.11
CA GLY A 499 -20.08 59.86 27.69
C GLY A 499 -20.67 58.52 27.18
N SER A 500 -20.34 58.00 25.99
CA SER A 500 -19.24 58.35 25.08
C SER A 500 -19.51 57.74 23.66
N TYR A 501 -18.45 57.50 22.90
CA TYR A 501 -18.29 56.58 21.75
C TYR A 501 -19.21 56.68 20.50
N SER A 502 -18.63 57.30 19.46
CA SER A 502 -18.20 56.61 18.21
C SER A 502 -19.17 56.28 17.05
N SER A 503 -18.68 56.67 15.86
CA SER A 503 -18.72 55.95 14.56
C SER A 503 -20.05 55.77 13.80
N LEU A 504 -20.17 56.57 12.73
CA LEU A 504 -20.65 56.13 11.43
C LEU A 504 -19.43 55.79 10.55
N ASN A 505 -19.59 54.89 9.57
CA ASN A 505 -18.79 54.87 8.33
C ASN A 505 -19.72 54.50 7.15
N GLU A 506 -19.59 55.26 6.05
CA GLU A 506 -19.57 54.83 4.63
C GLU A 506 -20.75 53.99 4.04
N ILE A 507 -21.42 54.32 2.92
CA ILE A 507 -21.08 55.12 1.70
C ILE A 507 -19.94 54.45 0.89
N THR A 508 -20.17 53.52 -0.06
CA THR A 508 -20.64 53.65 -1.47
C THR A 508 -19.78 54.57 -2.36
N PRO A 509 -19.72 54.49 -3.73
CA PRO A 509 -20.62 53.77 -4.65
C PRO A 509 -20.02 53.10 -5.95
N SER A 510 -20.89 52.33 -6.63
CA SER A 510 -21.03 52.02 -8.09
C SER A 510 -19.98 52.34 -9.18
N SER A 511 -19.80 51.40 -10.14
CA SER A 511 -19.73 51.65 -11.61
C SER A 511 -20.06 50.37 -12.43
N LEU A 512 -19.83 50.37 -13.76
CA LEU A 512 -20.37 49.41 -14.76
C LEU A 512 -19.40 49.35 -16.00
N SER A 513 -19.35 48.38 -16.95
CA SER A 513 -20.35 47.42 -17.47
C SER A 513 -19.75 46.14 -18.14
N THR A 514 -20.65 45.31 -18.72
CA THR A 514 -20.50 44.18 -19.69
C THR A 514 -19.62 44.43 -20.94
N PRO A 515 -19.20 43.40 -21.75
CA PRO A 515 -19.16 41.93 -21.57
C PRO A 515 -17.85 41.20 -22.08
N ASP A 516 -17.85 39.84 -22.00
CA ASP A 516 -17.16 38.80 -22.83
C ASP A 516 -15.64 38.41 -22.72
N HIS A 517 -15.44 37.08 -22.48
CA HIS A 517 -14.47 36.10 -23.06
C HIS A 517 -13.00 35.84 -22.54
N ILE A 518 -12.76 34.56 -22.15
CA ILE A 518 -11.52 33.69 -22.06
C ILE A 518 -10.25 34.08 -21.26
N SER A 519 -9.86 33.22 -20.27
CA SER A 519 -8.51 32.57 -20.03
C SER A 519 -8.23 32.24 -18.54
N PRO A 520 -7.20 31.44 -18.14
CA PRO A 520 -6.77 30.11 -18.64
C PRO A 520 -6.43 29.05 -17.52
N HIS A 521 -6.24 27.77 -17.90
CA HIS A 521 -5.31 26.68 -17.44
C HIS A 521 -4.52 26.67 -16.09
N PRO A 522 -3.88 25.55 -15.63
CA PRO A 522 -3.92 24.08 -15.93
C PRO A 522 -3.82 23.20 -14.61
N PRO A 523 -3.12 22.02 -14.44
CA PRO A 523 -2.56 20.97 -15.34
C PRO A 523 -2.67 19.46 -14.88
N PHE A 524 -2.05 18.55 -15.67
CA PHE A 524 -1.64 17.12 -15.45
C PHE A 524 -2.74 16.02 -15.20
N TYR A 525 -2.91 14.91 -15.95
CA TYR A 525 -2.05 13.83 -16.58
C TYR A 525 -1.96 12.55 -15.69
N HIS A 526 -1.80 11.28 -16.14
CA HIS A 526 -1.65 10.62 -17.47
C HIS A 526 -1.93 9.07 -17.38
N HIS A 527 -1.54 8.28 -18.41
CA HIS A 527 -1.28 6.80 -18.43
C HIS A 527 -2.45 5.81 -18.44
N GLN A 528 -2.37 4.61 -19.08
CA GLN A 528 -1.45 3.94 -20.05
C GLN A 528 -2.32 2.87 -20.81
N GLN A 529 -2.07 2.13 -21.90
CA GLN A 529 -0.99 1.60 -22.78
C GLN A 529 -1.62 1.42 -24.22
N GLN A 530 -1.06 0.94 -25.35
CA GLN A 530 0.24 0.66 -26.05
C GLN A 530 -0.17 0.33 -27.55
N GLN A 531 0.60 -0.11 -28.57
CA GLN A 531 2.00 -0.56 -28.76
C GLN A 531 2.44 -0.42 -30.25
N GLN A 532 3.77 -0.46 -30.47
CA GLN A 532 4.51 -1.00 -31.64
C GLN A 532 4.61 -0.28 -33.01
N GLN A 533 5.89 -0.21 -33.44
CA GLN A 533 6.49 -0.04 -34.79
C GLN A 533 6.83 1.36 -35.34
N HIS A 534 7.98 1.37 -36.03
CA HIS A 534 8.77 2.47 -36.62
C HIS A 534 8.48 2.56 -38.15
N PRO A 535 8.95 3.57 -38.95
CA PRO A 535 10.19 4.34 -38.74
C PRO A 535 10.23 5.83 -39.13
N GLN A 536 11.40 6.42 -38.83
CA GLN A 536 12.13 7.47 -39.58
C GLN A 536 11.72 8.96 -39.58
N GLN A 537 12.76 9.74 -39.23
CA GLN A 537 13.21 11.03 -39.78
C GLN A 537 12.60 12.37 -39.33
N GLN A 538 13.56 13.29 -39.18
CA GLN A 538 13.48 14.68 -38.74
C GLN A 538 12.63 15.55 -39.67
N VAL A 539 11.99 16.58 -39.11
CA VAL A 539 12.10 17.99 -39.57
C VAL A 539 11.44 18.91 -38.53
N LEU A 540 12.12 20.01 -38.20
CA LEU A 540 11.56 21.25 -37.65
C LEU A 540 11.37 22.21 -38.85
N PRO A 541 10.39 23.14 -38.88
CA PRO A 541 10.10 24.00 -37.73
C PRO A 541 8.65 24.56 -37.59
N ASP A 542 8.51 25.49 -36.64
CA ASP A 542 7.69 26.73 -36.62
C ASP A 542 6.14 26.77 -36.67
N GLU A 543 5.64 27.50 -35.67
CA GLU A 543 4.61 28.56 -35.69
C GLU A 543 3.11 28.29 -35.96
N ASP A 544 2.35 28.72 -34.95
CA ASP A 544 1.04 29.39 -34.96
C ASP A 544 -0.09 28.89 -35.88
N GLN A 545 -0.99 28.09 -35.29
CA GLN A 545 -2.36 27.95 -35.80
C GLN A 545 -3.37 27.68 -34.67
N LYS A 546 -4.32 28.61 -34.47
CA LYS A 546 -5.40 28.50 -33.49
C LYS A 546 -6.38 27.40 -33.86
N VAL A 547 -6.34 26.27 -33.15
CA VAL A 547 -7.34 25.20 -33.27
C VAL A 547 -8.64 25.62 -32.59
N VAL A 548 -9.65 25.97 -33.39
CA VAL A 548 -11.03 26.15 -32.91
C VAL A 548 -11.63 24.77 -32.65
N VAL A 549 -11.82 24.42 -31.37
CA VAL A 549 -12.49 23.18 -30.99
C VAL A 549 -14.00 23.36 -31.11
N ASN A 550 -14.57 22.87 -32.21
CA ASN A 550 -16.00 22.69 -32.34
C ASN A 550 -16.49 21.65 -31.31
N ILE A 551 -17.27 22.08 -30.32
CA ILE A 551 -17.99 21.17 -29.44
C ILE A 551 -19.14 20.56 -30.26
N VAL A 552 -18.95 19.32 -30.70
CA VAL A 552 -20.03 18.51 -31.27
C VAL A 552 -20.82 17.89 -30.12
N ASP A 553 -22.13 18.11 -30.09
CA ASP A 553 -23.02 17.53 -29.09
C ASP A 553 -22.83 16.02 -28.98
N ILE A 554 -22.39 15.55 -27.81
CA ILE A 554 -22.21 14.13 -27.55
C ILE A 554 -23.59 13.53 -27.30
N ASP A 555 -24.18 13.01 -28.38
CA ASP A 555 -25.47 12.31 -28.38
C ASP A 555 -25.60 11.36 -27.18
N ARG A 556 -26.47 11.76 -26.24
CA ARG A 556 -26.70 11.09 -24.97
C ARG A 556 -27.15 9.63 -25.17
N GLN A 557 -27.84 9.33 -26.27
CA GLN A 557 -28.26 7.97 -26.58
C GLN A 557 -27.07 7.06 -26.89
N ARG A 558 -26.10 7.52 -27.70
CA ARG A 558 -24.85 6.78 -27.96
C ARG A 558 -24.04 6.50 -26.70
N LEU A 559 -24.05 7.41 -25.72
CA LEU A 559 -23.37 7.18 -24.44
C LEU A 559 -24.06 6.08 -23.63
N ILE A 560 -25.40 6.08 -23.57
CA ILE A 560 -26.21 5.04 -22.92
C ILE A 560 -26.00 3.68 -23.62
N ASP A 561 -26.04 3.63 -24.95
CA ASP A 561 -25.83 2.40 -25.72
C ASP A 561 -24.41 1.83 -25.52
N LYS A 562 -23.39 2.70 -25.42
CA LYS A 562 -22.02 2.32 -25.10
C LYS A 562 -21.90 1.76 -23.67
N LEU A 563 -22.55 2.40 -22.69
CA LEU A 563 -22.62 1.93 -21.30
C LEU A 563 -23.28 0.55 -21.23
N LEU A 564 -24.45 0.37 -21.84
CA LEU A 564 -25.17 -0.90 -21.89
C LEU A 564 -24.36 -2.00 -22.59
N LYS A 565 -23.61 -1.66 -23.65
CA LYS A 565 -22.71 -2.60 -24.33
C LYS A 565 -21.52 -2.99 -23.44
N GLN A 566 -20.93 -2.06 -22.69
CA GLN A 566 -19.88 -2.35 -21.72
C GLN A 566 -20.41 -3.20 -20.56
N GLN A 567 -21.59 -2.89 -20.01
CA GLN A 567 -22.21 -3.64 -18.93
C GLN A 567 -22.52 -5.09 -19.35
N LYS A 568 -23.04 -5.31 -20.57
CA LYS A 568 -23.22 -6.66 -21.14
C LYS A 568 -21.91 -7.42 -21.40
N LEU A 569 -20.79 -6.72 -21.61
CA LEU A 569 -19.46 -7.34 -21.71
C LEU A 569 -18.88 -7.67 -20.33
N LEU A 570 -19.12 -6.82 -19.32
CA LEU A 570 -18.73 -7.07 -17.94
C LEU A 570 -19.48 -8.28 -17.36
N VAL A 571 -20.79 -8.39 -17.57
CA VAL A 571 -21.59 -9.56 -17.16
C VAL A 571 -21.03 -10.84 -17.77
N ARG A 572 -20.81 -10.89 -19.08
CA ARG A 572 -20.20 -12.07 -19.74
C ARG A 572 -18.79 -12.40 -19.28
N ARG A 573 -18.00 -11.38 -18.90
CA ARG A 573 -16.67 -11.59 -18.30
C ARG A 573 -16.81 -12.17 -16.89
N ASN A 574 -17.81 -11.74 -16.12
CA ASN A 574 -18.10 -12.28 -14.79
C ASN A 574 -18.60 -13.72 -14.85
N GLU A 575 -19.59 -14.02 -15.70
CA GLU A 575 -20.07 -15.38 -16.01
C GLU A 575 -18.89 -16.32 -16.38
N LYS A 576 -17.92 -15.81 -17.16
CA LYS A 576 -16.74 -16.60 -17.54
C LYS A 576 -15.72 -16.76 -16.40
N ILE A 577 -15.63 -15.80 -15.48
CA ILE A 577 -14.79 -15.91 -14.26
C ILE A 577 -15.42 -16.92 -13.30
N GLU A 578 -16.74 -16.86 -13.08
CA GLU A 578 -17.49 -17.82 -12.26
C GLU A 578 -17.33 -19.25 -12.79
N PHE A 579 -17.56 -19.47 -14.09
CA PHE A 579 -17.31 -20.76 -14.73
C PHE A 579 -15.87 -21.28 -14.54
N LEU A 580 -14.86 -20.40 -14.57
CA LEU A 580 -13.47 -20.79 -14.36
C LEU A 580 -13.17 -21.09 -12.88
N ASN A 581 -13.78 -20.35 -11.96
CA ASN A 581 -13.67 -20.60 -10.52
C ASN A 581 -14.30 -21.95 -10.15
N ASP A 582 -15.50 -22.26 -10.66
CA ASP A 582 -16.16 -23.55 -10.48
C ASP A 582 -15.29 -24.71 -11.00
N HIS A 583 -14.67 -24.53 -12.17
CA HIS A 583 -13.77 -25.53 -12.75
C HIS A 583 -12.48 -25.73 -11.91
N ILE A 584 -11.90 -24.65 -11.40
CA ILE A 584 -10.75 -24.68 -10.48
C ILE A 584 -11.12 -25.35 -9.16
N GLN A 585 -12.31 -25.08 -8.62
CA GLN A 585 -12.81 -25.70 -7.39
C GLN A 585 -13.03 -27.22 -7.59
N LEU A 586 -13.65 -27.62 -8.71
CA LEU A 586 -13.85 -29.02 -9.05
C LEU A 586 -12.51 -29.75 -9.23
N LEU A 587 -11.55 -29.16 -9.97
CA LEU A 587 -10.21 -29.72 -10.15
C LEU A 587 -9.45 -29.82 -8.82
N THR A 588 -9.62 -28.85 -7.92
CA THR A 588 -9.03 -28.87 -6.58
C THR A 588 -9.63 -30.01 -5.74
N GLN A 589 -10.96 -30.21 -5.79
CA GLN A 589 -11.63 -31.33 -5.12
C GLN A 589 -11.16 -32.68 -5.67
N ASP A 590 -10.97 -32.78 -6.99
CA ASP A 590 -10.47 -33.97 -7.66
C ASP A 590 -9.01 -34.30 -7.27
N LEU A 591 -8.16 -33.28 -7.15
CA LEU A 591 -6.79 -33.41 -6.65
C LEU A 591 -6.76 -33.82 -5.17
N GLN A 592 -7.65 -33.26 -4.33
CA GLN A 592 -7.78 -33.68 -2.93
C GLN A 592 -8.29 -35.13 -2.80
N ASN A 593 -9.24 -35.55 -3.64
CA ASN A 593 -9.75 -36.92 -3.67
C ASN A 593 -8.67 -37.90 -4.12
N LYS A 594 -7.93 -37.58 -5.19
CA LYS A 594 -6.77 -38.37 -5.65
C LYS A 594 -5.68 -38.42 -4.59
N ARG A 595 -5.38 -37.31 -3.90
CA ARG A 595 -4.43 -37.27 -2.79
C ARG A 595 -4.85 -38.17 -1.64
N LYS A 596 -6.13 -38.18 -1.25
CA LYS A 596 -6.67 -39.11 -0.24
C LYS A 596 -6.53 -40.57 -0.68
N ILE A 597 -6.85 -40.89 -1.94
CA ILE A 597 -6.71 -42.25 -2.48
C ILE A 597 -5.25 -42.70 -2.46
N ILE A 598 -4.33 -41.87 -2.96
CA ILE A 598 -2.88 -42.15 -2.95
C ILE A 598 -2.36 -42.30 -1.50
N GLN A 599 -2.79 -41.43 -0.58
CA GLN A 599 -2.44 -41.53 0.84
C GLN A 599 -2.96 -42.84 1.46
N THR A 600 -4.18 -43.25 1.16
CA THR A 600 -4.74 -44.53 1.63
C THR A 600 -3.97 -45.72 1.06
N TYR A 601 -3.57 -45.69 -0.21
CA TYR A 601 -2.75 -46.77 -0.78
C TYR A 601 -1.35 -46.80 -0.16
N ALA A 602 -0.63 -45.67 -0.10
CA ALA A 602 0.70 -45.60 0.48
C ALA A 602 0.73 -46.04 1.97
N MET A 603 -0.26 -45.66 2.77
CA MET A 603 -0.38 -46.09 4.18
C MET A 603 -0.72 -47.59 4.33
N ASN A 604 -1.29 -48.20 3.29
CA ASN A 604 -1.70 -49.61 3.30
C ASN A 604 -0.69 -50.55 2.62
N GLU A 605 0.10 -50.07 1.64
CA GLU A 605 1.18 -50.85 1.01
C GLU A 605 2.20 -51.31 2.06
N ASP A 606 2.63 -50.42 2.95
CA ASP A 606 3.50 -50.76 4.10
C ASP A 606 2.89 -51.85 5.01
N SER A 607 1.55 -51.95 5.10
CA SER A 607 0.88 -52.99 5.90
C SER A 607 0.82 -54.36 5.23
N PHE A 608 0.96 -54.44 3.90
CA PHE A 608 0.91 -55.70 3.14
C PHE A 608 2.27 -56.15 2.58
N MET A 609 3.26 -55.26 2.43
CA MET A 609 4.59 -55.60 1.90
C MET A 609 5.62 -56.05 2.95
N TYR A 610 5.42 -55.78 4.24
CA TYR A 610 6.41 -56.09 5.29
C TYR A 610 6.21 -57.43 6.03
N THR A 611 5.23 -58.25 5.63
CA THR A 611 5.11 -59.65 6.06
C THR A 611 5.64 -60.61 5.00
N SER A 612 6.96 -60.82 4.98
CA SER A 612 7.52 -61.99 4.28
C SER A 612 6.94 -63.27 4.88
N ASN A 613 6.60 -64.25 4.05
CA ASN A 613 6.10 -65.57 4.49
C ASN A 613 7.04 -66.24 5.52
N GLU A 614 8.35 -65.97 5.43
CA GLU A 614 9.36 -66.45 6.38
C GLU A 614 9.30 -65.72 7.73
N SER A 615 9.03 -64.40 7.72
CA SER A 615 8.78 -63.59 8.93
C SER A 615 7.60 -64.16 9.71
N ASP A 616 6.54 -64.53 9.00
CA ASP A 616 5.29 -64.95 9.62
C ASP A 616 5.36 -66.40 10.11
N LEU A 617 6.14 -67.26 9.44
CA LEU A 617 6.51 -68.58 9.95
C LEU A 617 7.32 -68.48 11.27
N ILE A 618 8.25 -67.52 11.37
CA ILE A 618 9.03 -67.27 12.60
C ILE A 618 8.14 -66.71 13.71
N LYS A 619 7.24 -65.75 13.42
CA LYS A 619 6.25 -65.24 14.37
C LYS A 619 5.30 -66.34 14.85
N GLN A 620 4.88 -67.24 13.96
CA GLN A 620 4.04 -68.39 14.29
C GLN A 620 4.75 -69.37 15.23
N GLN A 621 6.02 -69.71 14.98
CA GLN A 621 6.82 -70.53 15.89
C GLN A 621 7.01 -69.86 17.26
N LEU A 622 7.26 -68.55 17.31
CA LEU A 622 7.37 -67.80 18.57
C LEU A 622 6.03 -67.71 19.31
N ALA A 623 4.90 -67.58 18.61
CA ALA A 623 3.56 -67.61 19.19
C ALA A 623 3.23 -68.98 19.82
N HIS A 624 3.53 -70.09 19.14
CA HIS A 624 3.39 -71.43 19.72
C HIS A 624 4.30 -71.69 20.93
N LYS A 625 5.47 -71.04 20.98
CA LYS A 625 6.40 -71.13 22.12
C LYS A 625 5.98 -70.25 23.31
N THR A 626 5.18 -69.21 23.07
CA THR A 626 4.74 -68.23 24.08
C THR A 626 3.34 -68.54 24.59
N ARG A 627 3.24 -69.48 25.53
CA ARG A 627 2.00 -70.06 26.08
C ARG A 627 0.89 -69.03 26.39
N ASN A 628 -0.09 -68.92 25.49
CA ASN A 628 -1.44 -68.33 25.60
C ASN A 628 -1.61 -66.86 26.06
N SER A 629 -0.54 -66.15 26.42
CA SER A 629 -0.64 -64.81 27.05
C SER A 629 -1.00 -63.69 26.06
N SER A 630 -0.37 -63.65 24.88
CA SER A 630 -0.52 -62.54 23.92
C SER A 630 -1.79 -62.65 23.05
N LEU A 631 -2.40 -61.50 22.76
CA LEU A 631 -3.55 -61.36 21.86
C LEU A 631 -3.26 -61.94 20.45
N MET A 632 -2.05 -61.73 19.93
CA MET A 632 -1.60 -62.31 18.67
C MET A 632 -1.47 -63.85 18.74
N ALA A 633 -1.16 -64.41 19.91
CA ALA A 633 -1.07 -65.87 20.07
C ALA A 633 -2.45 -66.54 20.05
N THR A 634 -3.49 -65.93 20.63
CA THR A 634 -4.87 -66.40 20.47
C THR A 634 -5.29 -66.34 18.99
N LEU A 635 -4.95 -65.27 18.27
CA LEU A 635 -5.26 -65.11 16.85
C LEU A 635 -4.54 -66.13 15.95
N TYR A 636 -3.23 -66.36 16.15
CA TYR A 636 -2.47 -67.36 15.37
C TYR A 636 -2.89 -68.80 15.67
N ASN A 637 -3.23 -69.16 16.91
CA ASN A 637 -3.75 -70.50 17.22
C ASN A 637 -5.06 -70.80 16.46
N ARG A 638 -5.90 -69.79 16.17
CA ARG A 638 -7.11 -69.94 15.34
C ARG A 638 -6.81 -70.44 13.93
N ALA A 639 -5.64 -70.11 13.37
CA ALA A 639 -5.22 -70.55 12.04
C ALA A 639 -4.73 -72.01 12.01
N THR A 640 -4.41 -72.61 13.17
CA THR A 640 -3.81 -73.96 13.26
C THR A 640 -4.76 -75.03 13.79
N THR A 641 -5.84 -74.66 14.50
CA THR A 641 -6.81 -75.63 15.07
C THR A 641 -7.54 -76.47 14.02
N THR A 642 -7.56 -76.05 12.75
CA THR A 642 -8.19 -76.76 11.62
C THR A 642 -7.31 -77.84 10.98
N VAL A 643 -6.01 -77.91 11.30
CA VAL A 643 -5.03 -78.72 10.52
C VAL A 643 -5.09 -80.23 10.83
N ASN A 644 -5.68 -80.64 11.95
CA ASN A 644 -5.68 -82.04 12.41
C ASN A 644 -6.82 -82.92 11.84
N GLN A 645 -7.29 -82.66 10.61
CA GLN A 645 -8.09 -83.63 9.84
C GLN A 645 -7.60 -83.73 8.39
N THR A 646 -7.29 -84.95 7.97
CA THR A 646 -6.74 -85.26 6.64
C THR A 646 -7.81 -85.21 5.55
N THR A 647 -7.82 -84.17 4.73
CA THR A 647 -8.19 -84.23 3.30
C THR A 647 -7.83 -82.93 2.58
N ASN A 648 -7.48 -83.01 1.30
CA ASN A 648 -7.29 -81.83 0.46
C ASN A 648 -8.62 -81.09 0.26
N LYS A 649 -8.79 -79.94 0.93
CA LYS A 649 -9.81 -78.95 0.60
C LYS A 649 -9.23 -77.55 0.57
N LEU A 650 -9.80 -76.74 -0.31
CA LEU A 650 -9.43 -75.35 -0.55
C LEU A 650 -9.76 -74.47 0.67
N PHE A 651 -9.01 -73.38 0.80
CA PHE A 651 -9.23 -72.27 1.73
C PHE A 651 -10.71 -71.86 1.83
N ASP A 652 -11.29 -72.02 3.03
CA ASP A 652 -12.65 -71.58 3.36
C ASP A 652 -12.60 -70.67 4.59
N GLN A 653 -12.99 -69.41 4.43
CA GLN A 653 -12.98 -68.38 5.49
C GLN A 653 -14.20 -68.46 6.41
N THR A 654 -15.18 -69.33 6.15
CA THR A 654 -16.51 -69.27 6.77
C THR A 654 -16.66 -69.99 8.12
N SER A 655 -15.59 -70.63 8.63
CA SER A 655 -15.64 -71.30 9.94
C SER A 655 -15.96 -70.29 11.06
N PRO A 656 -17.10 -70.43 11.77
CA PRO A 656 -17.56 -69.42 12.71
C PRO A 656 -16.68 -69.38 13.97
N MET A 657 -16.44 -68.16 14.47
CA MET A 657 -15.65 -67.95 15.67
C MET A 657 -16.34 -68.59 16.89
N THR A 658 -15.65 -69.54 17.53
CA THR A 658 -16.09 -70.17 18.78
C THR A 658 -16.28 -69.12 19.87
N LEU A 659 -17.43 -69.15 20.56
CA LEU A 659 -17.84 -68.13 21.54
C LEU A 659 -16.79 -67.91 22.65
N GLU A 660 -16.18 -68.99 23.14
CA GLU A 660 -15.09 -68.95 24.12
C GLU A 660 -13.87 -68.15 23.61
N THR A 661 -13.52 -68.32 22.34
CA THR A 661 -12.42 -67.58 21.68
C THR A 661 -12.80 -66.12 21.40
N ALA A 662 -14.07 -65.84 21.13
CA ALA A 662 -14.59 -64.48 21.04
C ALA A 662 -14.49 -63.75 22.41
N LEU A 663 -14.84 -64.44 23.49
CA LEU A 663 -14.76 -63.89 24.86
C LEU A 663 -13.31 -63.67 25.32
N ASP A 664 -12.37 -64.58 25.05
CA ASP A 664 -10.93 -64.38 25.34
C ASP A 664 -10.36 -63.18 24.57
N ILE A 665 -10.70 -63.04 23.28
CA ILE A 665 -10.27 -61.90 22.45
C ILE A 665 -10.92 -60.59 22.93
N MET A 666 -12.21 -60.59 23.28
CA MET A 666 -12.88 -59.41 23.83
C MET A 666 -12.28 -58.99 25.18
N GLY A 667 -12.02 -59.92 26.10
CA GLY A 667 -11.41 -59.63 27.39
C GLY A 667 -9.98 -59.08 27.26
N LYS A 668 -9.18 -59.63 26.34
CA LYS A 668 -7.83 -59.12 26.05
C LYS A 668 -7.85 -57.78 25.32
N LEU A 669 -8.79 -57.54 24.40
CA LEU A 669 -8.98 -56.23 23.76
C LEU A 669 -9.44 -55.17 24.77
N GLN A 670 -10.32 -55.53 25.71
CA GLN A 670 -10.73 -54.64 26.80
C GLN A 670 -9.55 -54.30 27.71
N SER A 671 -8.72 -55.28 28.10
CA SER A 671 -7.52 -55.01 28.91
C SER A 671 -6.52 -54.09 28.19
N VAL A 672 -6.33 -54.25 26.87
CA VAL A 672 -5.50 -53.33 26.06
C VAL A 672 -6.14 -51.94 25.95
N LEU A 673 -7.46 -51.85 25.82
CA LEU A 673 -8.19 -50.57 25.82
C LEU A 673 -8.05 -49.85 27.16
N GLU A 674 -8.14 -50.57 28.28
CA GLU A 674 -8.00 -50.05 29.64
C GLU A 674 -6.58 -49.54 29.93
N ASP A 675 -5.52 -50.28 29.58
CA ASP A 675 -4.13 -49.80 29.67
C ASP A 675 -3.89 -48.59 28.75
N THR A 676 -4.43 -48.63 27.52
CA THR A 676 -4.33 -47.50 26.57
C THR A 676 -5.06 -46.26 27.09
N LEU A 677 -6.24 -46.40 27.71
CA LEU A 677 -6.97 -45.30 28.34
C LEU A 677 -6.21 -44.73 29.52
N LEU A 678 -5.75 -45.58 30.45
CA LEU A 678 -4.94 -45.18 31.61
C LEU A 678 -3.70 -44.39 31.15
N LYS A 679 -2.99 -44.89 30.14
CA LYS A 679 -1.78 -44.26 29.61
C LYS A 679 -2.06 -42.93 28.91
N ASN A 680 -3.18 -42.80 28.19
CA ASN A 680 -3.61 -41.53 27.63
C ASN A 680 -4.02 -40.51 28.71
N ILE A 681 -4.66 -40.96 29.80
CA ILE A 681 -4.97 -40.11 30.97
C ILE A 681 -3.67 -39.60 31.61
N THR A 682 -2.71 -40.49 31.89
CA THR A 682 -1.39 -40.10 32.45
C THR A 682 -0.62 -39.17 31.51
N LEU A 683 -0.65 -39.41 30.18
CA LEU A 683 -0.04 -38.50 29.20
C LEU A 683 -0.73 -37.12 29.20
N LYS A 684 -2.05 -37.07 29.31
CA LYS A 684 -2.82 -35.82 29.40
C LYS A 684 -2.48 -35.05 30.68
N GLU A 685 -2.41 -35.71 31.84
CA GLU A 685 -1.98 -35.10 33.11
C GLU A 685 -0.54 -34.57 33.03
N ASN A 686 0.37 -35.29 32.39
CA ASN A 686 1.75 -34.84 32.15
C ASN A 686 1.80 -33.61 31.24
N VAL A 687 1.04 -33.60 30.13
CA VAL A 687 0.95 -32.44 29.21
C VAL A 687 0.35 -31.21 29.91
N ASP A 688 -0.70 -31.39 30.73
CA ASP A 688 -1.32 -30.29 31.47
C ASP A 688 -0.43 -29.78 32.62
N THR A 689 0.42 -30.64 33.18
CA THR A 689 1.45 -30.25 34.16
C THR A 689 2.58 -29.48 33.49
N LEU A 690 3.07 -29.94 32.34
CA LEU A 690 4.05 -29.21 31.52
C LEU A 690 3.51 -27.85 31.06
N SER A 691 2.24 -27.77 30.67
CA SER A 691 1.59 -26.51 30.28
C SER A 691 1.53 -25.51 31.44
N LYS A 692 1.24 -25.97 32.67
CA LYS A 692 1.27 -25.12 33.87
C LYS A 692 2.67 -24.63 34.21
N GLU A 693 3.71 -25.46 34.06
CA GLU A 693 5.09 -25.00 34.30
C GLU A 693 5.57 -24.06 33.18
N ILE A 694 5.18 -24.27 31.92
CA ILE A 694 5.41 -23.33 30.81
C ILE A 694 4.72 -21.98 31.08
N GLU A 695 3.47 -21.99 31.56
CA GLU A 695 2.75 -20.77 31.93
C GLU A 695 3.44 -20.03 33.10
N ARG A 696 3.91 -20.78 34.11
CA ARG A 696 4.66 -20.28 35.26
C ARG A 696 6.02 -19.69 34.87
N LEU A 697 6.75 -20.35 33.98
CA LEU A 697 8.02 -19.87 33.44
C LEU A 697 7.81 -18.62 32.57
N SER A 698 6.82 -18.64 31.67
CA SER A 698 6.44 -17.48 30.85
C SER A 698 6.13 -16.24 31.70
N LYS A 699 5.29 -16.38 32.74
CA LYS A 699 5.01 -15.30 33.71
C LYS A 699 6.23 -14.82 34.49
N ARG A 700 7.31 -15.62 34.55
CA ARG A 700 8.59 -15.30 35.19
C ARG A 700 9.64 -14.73 34.22
N THR A 701 9.37 -14.73 32.92
CA THR A 701 10.18 -14.06 31.88
C THR A 701 9.56 -12.73 31.44
N ILE A 702 8.32 -12.45 31.87
CA ILE A 702 7.56 -11.22 31.59
C ILE A 702 7.64 -10.20 32.75
N ASN A 703 8.29 -10.57 33.86
CA ASN A 703 8.68 -9.68 34.98
C ASN A 703 10.20 -9.72 35.17
#